data_AF-A0A4Q2YGK7-F1
#
_entry.id   AF-A0A4Q2YGK7-F1
#
_cell.length_a   1.000
_cell.length_b   1.000
_cell.length_c   1.000
_cell.angle_alpha   90.00
_cell.angle_beta   90.00
_cell.angle_gamma   90.00
#
_symmetry.space_group_name_H-M   'P 1'
#
loop_
_entity.id
_entity.type
_entity.pdbx_description
1 polymer ?
#
loop_
_entity_poly.entity_id
_entity_poly.type
_entity_poly.pdbx_seq_one_letter_code
_entity_poly.pdbx_strand_id
1 'polypeptide(L)'
;MCFWEWTETVLFFHPAVWWVSRRMSFEREQACDDAAMRITGNRRAGARALARLAELQLQHTAAMAPAAGGGQILARVQRLLEPGRPPQRVQAAAVLPLLLMAAAAAPLLLMPQRAESQTPLPFNQASTDPPAQTPDSKKSQPAESTPKPEDSPAPPAAASSNQAPEKSAPAVNAAVPVMRGTITDRNGVVLAESIRKDLPDAGEAGTTEIRQYPLGASASHVLGYAALNRREEATQNRSEAGSRADQRKPAQTKAFSGVEKTLDDTLQAVPAPDGKAQPAVALTLDASIQRISENALRDAGIGRGAAVVLDVANGDILAMASVPDFDANQLASFSGQSDWSKLNSATTKPLVNRALAGMSPGSVFKLVTSIAAGDTGKWHQSFNCSGTVTYGERSFACWTVKQHAPPHGTLGLSDALKCSCNCWFYQAGNAAGIDAISAVAEKFGVGLPLNSGLDQGSGTSFMPTQAWWATQSKGPWTSAKTANAAIGQGEVLATPLQMASVAAAVANGGKIWKQHIVGKSLVNDVWQAPATELEHDLTAEGTPPAALEAIREGMWKTVNDYGSTGKLARSALVTMAGKTGTAQAWRVKPGSDGLIGDNHTWFIGFAPFEKPRYAFAILVGNGKSGGSTSAPIAKRIMESVELMNRGKLNVDLSPLAVAKGNFKFVESVEYKEPLPME
;
A
#
# COMPACT_ATOMS: atom_id res chain seq x y z
N MET A 1 -41.29 13.79 8.74
CA MET A 1 -40.47 14.13 7.57
C MET A 1 -40.94 15.47 7.04
N CYS A 2 -40.04 16.42 6.91
CA CYS A 2 -40.34 17.72 6.32
C CYS A 2 -40.54 17.56 4.80
N PHE A 3 -41.41 18.38 4.19
CA PHE A 3 -41.69 18.38 2.74
C PHE A 3 -40.41 18.38 1.89
N TRP A 4 -39.37 19.09 2.33
CA TRP A 4 -38.08 19.15 1.65
C TRP A 4 -37.32 17.82 1.63
N GLU A 5 -37.31 17.07 2.74
CA GLU A 5 -36.65 15.75 2.81
C GLU A 5 -37.32 14.74 1.87
N TRP A 6 -38.65 14.83 1.75
CA TRP A 6 -39.41 14.03 0.80
C TRP A 6 -39.05 14.41 -0.65
N THR A 7 -38.88 15.71 -0.92
CA THR A 7 -38.49 16.24 -2.24
C THR A 7 -37.08 15.79 -2.63
N GLU A 8 -36.11 15.85 -1.71
CA GLU A 8 -34.74 15.35 -1.93
C GLU A 8 -34.72 13.84 -2.20
N THR A 9 -35.55 13.08 -1.50
CA THR A 9 -35.62 11.62 -1.66
C THR A 9 -36.21 11.23 -3.02
N VAL A 10 -37.28 11.90 -3.45
CA VAL A 10 -37.99 11.57 -4.70
C VAL A 10 -37.27 12.11 -5.93
N LEU A 11 -36.65 13.29 -5.83
CA LEU A 11 -35.97 13.96 -6.94
C LEU A 11 -34.44 13.97 -6.77
N PHE A 12 -33.89 12.92 -6.15
CA PHE A 12 -32.46 12.78 -5.86
C PHE A 12 -31.56 12.79 -7.11
N PHE A 13 -32.13 12.65 -8.31
CA PHE A 13 -31.40 12.69 -9.57
C PHE A 13 -31.44 14.06 -10.27
N HIS A 14 -32.20 15.03 -9.77
CA HIS A 14 -32.41 16.31 -10.43
C HIS A 14 -31.37 17.38 -10.01
N PRO A 15 -30.56 17.94 -10.93
CA PRO A 15 -29.47 18.87 -10.60
C PRO A 15 -29.91 20.13 -9.83
N ALA A 16 -31.12 20.63 -10.09
CA ALA A 16 -31.66 21.79 -9.36
C ALA A 16 -31.93 21.47 -7.88
N VAL A 17 -32.33 20.24 -7.56
CA VAL A 17 -32.56 19.81 -6.16
C VAL A 17 -31.23 19.73 -5.42
N TRP A 18 -30.17 19.27 -6.07
CA TRP A 18 -28.82 19.28 -5.51
C TRP A 18 -28.32 20.70 -5.28
N TRP A 19 -28.57 21.62 -6.21
CA TRP A 19 -28.18 23.02 -6.05
C TRP A 19 -28.91 23.69 -4.88
N VAL A 20 -30.23 23.51 -4.77
CA VAL A 20 -31.03 24.07 -3.67
C VAL A 20 -30.65 23.43 -2.33
N SER A 21 -30.54 22.11 -2.25
CA SER A 21 -30.11 21.37 -1.06
C SER A 21 -28.76 21.87 -0.55
N ARG A 22 -27.83 22.07 -1.47
CA ARG A 22 -26.50 22.57 -1.19
C ARG A 22 -26.51 24.03 -0.72
N ARG A 23 -27.40 24.87 -1.28
CA ARG A 23 -27.57 26.26 -0.83
C ARG A 23 -28.19 26.31 0.57
N MET A 24 -29.20 25.48 0.84
CA MET A 24 -29.84 25.37 2.15
C MET A 24 -28.88 24.86 3.22
N SER A 25 -28.08 23.85 2.91
CA SER A 25 -27.05 23.33 3.82
C SER A 25 -26.02 24.40 4.17
N PHE A 26 -25.57 25.17 3.17
CA PHE A 26 -24.64 26.27 3.39
C PHE A 26 -25.21 27.39 4.27
N GLU A 27 -26.47 27.78 4.07
CA GLU A 27 -27.14 28.79 4.91
C GLU A 27 -27.35 28.29 6.35
N ARG A 28 -27.68 26.99 6.54
CA ARG A 28 -27.79 26.39 7.87
C ARG A 28 -26.46 26.40 8.62
N GLU A 29 -25.37 26.05 7.93
CA GLU A 29 -24.03 26.10 8.50
C GLU A 29 -23.63 27.53 8.91
N GLN A 30 -23.96 28.53 8.09
CA GLN A 30 -23.74 29.93 8.45
C GLN A 30 -24.55 30.38 9.67
N ALA A 31 -25.80 29.95 9.78
CA ALA A 31 -26.63 30.23 10.96
C ALA A 31 -26.06 29.56 12.23
N CYS A 32 -25.54 28.34 12.11
CA CYS A 32 -24.84 27.65 13.21
C CYS A 32 -23.56 28.39 13.63
N ASP A 33 -22.77 28.87 12.67
CA ASP A 33 -21.58 29.68 12.96
C ASP A 33 -21.98 30.96 13.71
N ASP A 34 -23.03 31.65 13.26
CA ASP A 34 -23.50 32.88 13.91
C ASP A 34 -24.01 32.63 15.34
N ALA A 35 -24.72 31.52 15.55
CA ALA A 35 -25.16 31.11 16.88
C ALA A 35 -23.96 30.79 17.79
N ALA A 36 -22.97 30.04 17.29
CA ALA A 36 -21.75 29.71 18.02
C ALA A 36 -20.95 30.98 18.38
N MET A 37 -20.89 31.96 17.47
CA MET A 37 -20.17 33.22 17.72
C MET A 37 -20.89 34.14 18.69
N ARG A 38 -22.23 34.09 18.77
CA ARG A 38 -22.99 34.80 19.81
C ARG A 38 -22.70 34.26 21.21
N ILE A 39 -22.46 32.96 21.33
CA ILE A 39 -22.17 32.30 22.62
C ILE A 39 -20.72 32.50 23.04
N THR A 40 -19.78 32.32 22.10
CA THR A 40 -18.34 32.29 22.41
C THR A 40 -17.66 33.64 22.34
N GLY A 41 -18.24 34.62 21.65
CA GLY A 41 -17.70 35.99 21.48
C GLY A 41 -16.39 36.08 20.69
N ASN A 42 -15.79 34.96 20.26
CA ASN A 42 -14.44 34.93 19.68
C ASN A 42 -14.42 34.39 18.24
N ARG A 43 -14.63 35.30 17.28
CA ARG A 43 -14.69 34.99 15.85
C ARG A 43 -13.40 34.42 15.26
N ARG A 44 -12.24 34.83 15.80
CA ARG A 44 -10.93 34.31 15.36
C ARG A 44 -10.72 32.86 15.80
N ALA A 45 -11.17 32.50 17.00
CA ALA A 45 -11.14 31.11 17.47
C ALA A 45 -12.08 30.23 16.63
N GLY A 46 -13.29 30.71 16.32
CA GLY A 46 -14.23 30.02 15.42
C GLY A 46 -13.66 29.81 14.02
N ALA A 47 -13.04 30.83 13.43
CA ALA A 47 -12.39 30.73 12.12
C ALA A 47 -11.23 29.71 12.11
N ARG A 48 -10.41 29.67 13.18
CA ARG A 48 -9.36 28.65 13.33
C ARG A 48 -9.92 27.24 13.50
N ALA A 49 -11.02 27.09 14.24
CA ALA A 49 -11.68 25.79 14.39
C ALA A 49 -12.23 25.27 13.06
N LEU A 50 -12.86 26.14 12.25
CA LEU A 50 -13.34 25.77 10.91
C LEU A 50 -12.19 25.46 9.94
N ALA A 51 -11.10 26.23 10.00
CA ALA A 51 -9.90 25.95 9.20
C ALA A 51 -9.28 24.60 9.59
N ARG A 52 -9.20 24.30 10.89
CA ARG A 52 -8.70 23.01 11.38
C ARG A 52 -9.60 21.85 11.00
N LEU A 53 -10.93 22.05 11.02
CA LEU A 53 -11.87 21.05 10.54
C LEU A 53 -11.68 20.76 9.04
N ALA A 54 -11.40 21.78 8.23
CA ALA A 54 -11.12 21.62 6.81
C ALA A 54 -9.82 20.84 6.57
N GLU A 55 -8.78 21.11 7.35
CA GLU A 55 -7.51 20.35 7.32
C GLU A 55 -7.75 18.87 7.65
N LEU A 56 -8.56 18.58 8.67
CA LEU A 56 -8.92 17.22 9.06
C LEU A 56 -9.76 16.50 7.99
N GLN A 57 -10.67 17.22 7.32
CA GLN A 57 -11.46 16.66 6.21
C GLN A 57 -10.61 16.36 4.97
N LEU A 58 -9.67 17.25 4.63
CA LEU A 58 -8.73 17.03 3.53
C LEU A 58 -7.78 15.85 3.78
N GLN A 59 -7.48 15.56 5.04
CA GLN A 59 -6.73 14.36 5.45
C GLN A 59 -7.55 13.06 5.30
N HIS A 60 -8.89 13.15 5.31
CA HIS A 60 -9.80 11.99 5.24
C HIS A 60 -10.38 11.70 3.85
N THR A 61 -10.50 12.68 2.95
CA THR A 61 -11.08 12.47 1.61
C THR A 61 -10.04 12.60 0.50
N ALA A 62 -9.33 11.50 0.24
CA ALA A 62 -8.49 11.36 -0.96
C ALA A 62 -8.92 10.14 -1.79
N ALA A 63 -10.19 10.11 -2.22
CA ALA A 63 -10.67 9.48 -3.46
C ALA A 63 -12.20 9.49 -3.52
N MET A 64 -12.79 10.43 -4.28
CA MET A 64 -14.02 10.32 -5.10
C MET A 64 -14.45 11.74 -5.51
N ALA A 65 -14.36 12.02 -6.82
CA ALA A 65 -14.76 13.24 -7.56
C ALA A 65 -14.10 14.60 -7.18
N PRO A 66 -13.37 15.26 -8.11
CA PRO A 66 -12.94 16.64 -7.92
C PRO A 66 -14.11 17.57 -8.29
N ALA A 67 -14.96 17.91 -7.33
CA ALA A 67 -15.79 19.12 -7.43
C ALA A 67 -16.38 19.52 -6.06
N ALA A 68 -15.83 20.61 -5.52
CA ALA A 68 -16.59 21.67 -4.87
C ALA A 68 -16.78 21.66 -3.32
N GLY A 69 -16.02 20.94 -2.51
CA GLY A 69 -16.04 21.16 -1.04
C GLY A 69 -15.34 22.44 -0.57
N GLY A 70 -14.19 22.78 -1.19
CA GLY A 70 -13.29 23.83 -0.68
C GLY A 70 -13.83 25.26 -0.73
N GLY A 71 -14.76 25.57 -1.64
CA GLY A 71 -15.31 26.92 -1.77
C GLY A 71 -16.22 27.35 -0.62
N GLN A 72 -16.90 26.40 0.03
CA GLN A 72 -17.88 26.72 1.08
C GLN A 72 -17.21 27.00 2.43
N ILE A 73 -16.19 26.22 2.80
CA ILE A 73 -15.47 26.44 4.08
C ILE A 73 -14.67 27.74 4.01
N LEU A 74 -14.02 28.03 2.89
CA LEU A 74 -13.30 29.30 2.69
C LEU A 74 -14.25 30.50 2.82
N ALA A 75 -15.43 30.44 2.21
CA ALA A 75 -16.43 31.51 2.33
C ALA A 75 -16.93 31.71 3.77
N ARG A 76 -17.06 30.63 4.55
CA ARG A 76 -17.43 30.69 5.98
C ARG A 76 -16.32 31.29 6.85
N VAL A 77 -15.06 30.87 6.64
CA VAL A 77 -13.88 31.42 7.34
C VAL A 77 -13.70 32.91 7.03
N GLN A 78 -13.80 33.29 5.75
CA GLN A 78 -13.71 34.69 5.33
C GLN A 78 -14.82 35.54 5.95
N ARG A 79 -16.06 35.04 6.00
CA ARG A 79 -17.20 35.74 6.62
C ARG A 79 -17.00 35.99 8.11
N LEU A 80 -16.39 35.03 8.83
CA LEU A 80 -16.12 35.19 10.27
C LEU A 80 -15.01 36.20 10.55
N LEU A 81 -14.00 36.30 9.67
CA LEU A 81 -12.86 37.22 9.82
C LEU A 81 -13.18 38.64 9.33
N GLU A 82 -14.07 38.80 8.35
CA GLU A 82 -14.47 40.09 7.76
C GLU A 82 -16.00 40.31 7.82
N PRO A 83 -16.57 40.63 8.98
CA PRO A 83 -18.00 40.88 9.10
C PRO A 83 -18.39 42.19 8.43
N GLY A 84 -19.10 42.11 7.30
CA GLY A 84 -19.65 43.28 6.58
C GLY A 84 -19.55 43.20 5.06
N ARG A 85 -18.88 42.20 4.49
CA ARG A 85 -18.82 42.00 3.04
C ARG A 85 -20.09 41.26 2.56
N PRO A 86 -20.94 41.84 1.70
CA PRO A 86 -22.11 41.13 1.18
C PRO A 86 -21.64 39.96 0.29
N PRO A 87 -22.37 38.83 0.26
CA PRO A 87 -22.02 37.70 -0.58
C PRO A 87 -22.03 38.12 -2.06
N GLN A 88 -21.09 37.59 -2.86
CA GLN A 88 -21.08 37.78 -4.31
C GLN A 88 -22.46 37.35 -4.88
N ARG A 89 -23.26 38.33 -5.31
CA ARG A 89 -24.48 38.08 -6.09
C ARG A 89 -24.07 37.41 -7.40
N VAL A 90 -24.29 36.10 -7.50
CA VAL A 90 -24.39 35.45 -8.82
C VAL A 90 -25.60 36.09 -9.51
N GLN A 91 -25.37 36.74 -10.65
CA GLN A 91 -26.43 37.43 -11.39
C GLN A 91 -27.59 36.46 -11.66
N ALA A 92 -28.82 36.91 -11.37
CA ALA A 92 -30.06 36.16 -11.55
C ALA A 92 -30.38 35.76 -13.01
N ALA A 93 -29.47 36.02 -13.96
CA ALA A 93 -29.63 35.72 -15.38
C ALA A 93 -29.56 34.22 -15.72
N ALA A 94 -29.06 33.36 -14.82
CA ALA A 94 -28.93 31.92 -15.08
C ALA A 94 -30.15 31.06 -14.67
N VAL A 95 -31.18 31.64 -14.04
CA VAL A 95 -32.30 30.88 -13.46
C VAL A 95 -33.48 30.72 -14.45
N LEU A 96 -33.62 31.61 -15.42
CA LEU A 96 -34.76 31.63 -16.35
C LEU A 96 -34.73 30.50 -17.42
N PRO A 97 -33.58 30.08 -17.99
CA PRO A 97 -33.56 29.03 -19.02
C PRO A 97 -33.89 27.63 -18.45
N LEU A 98 -33.53 27.38 -17.19
CA LEU A 98 -33.70 26.07 -16.53
C LEU A 98 -35.16 25.79 -16.12
N LEU A 99 -35.91 26.82 -15.74
CA LEU A 99 -37.34 26.69 -15.43
C LEU A 99 -38.20 26.50 -16.69
N LEU A 100 -37.80 27.08 -17.82
CA LEU A 100 -38.49 26.89 -19.11
C LEU A 100 -38.27 25.48 -19.70
N MET A 101 -37.09 24.89 -19.49
CA MET A 101 -36.81 23.50 -19.89
C MET A 101 -37.63 22.47 -19.10
N ALA A 102 -37.91 22.73 -17.81
CA ALA A 102 -38.74 21.85 -16.98
C ALA A 102 -40.23 21.91 -17.38
N ALA A 103 -40.72 23.05 -17.87
CA ALA A 103 -42.10 23.18 -18.33
C ALA A 103 -42.36 22.51 -19.70
N ALA A 104 -41.33 22.37 -20.56
CA ALA A 104 -41.46 21.77 -21.89
C ALA A 104 -41.47 20.22 -21.90
N ALA A 105 -41.01 19.57 -20.83
CA ALA A 105 -40.91 18.10 -20.75
C ALA A 105 -42.18 17.41 -20.20
N ALA A 106 -43.14 18.17 -19.66
CA ALA A 106 -44.36 17.63 -19.06
C ALA A 106 -45.32 16.91 -20.04
N PRO A 107 -45.44 17.25 -21.35
CA PRO A 107 -46.39 16.56 -22.22
C PRO A 107 -45.91 15.21 -22.77
N LEU A 108 -44.62 14.87 -22.66
CA LEU A 108 -44.07 13.65 -23.27
C LEU A 108 -44.28 12.37 -22.42
N LEU A 109 -44.79 12.50 -21.19
CA LEU A 109 -45.03 11.37 -20.29
C LEU A 109 -46.46 10.79 -20.34
N LEU A 110 -47.32 11.28 -21.24
CA LEU A 110 -48.73 10.87 -21.34
C LEU A 110 -49.16 10.25 -22.69
N MET A 111 -48.22 9.82 -23.54
CA MET A 111 -48.58 9.07 -24.76
C MET A 111 -48.53 7.55 -24.54
N PRO A 112 -49.59 6.79 -24.91
CA PRO A 112 -49.61 5.34 -24.75
C PRO A 112 -48.71 4.68 -25.81
N GLN A 113 -47.79 3.80 -25.38
CA GLN A 113 -46.95 3.03 -26.29
C GLN A 113 -47.74 1.87 -26.93
N ARG A 114 -47.78 1.85 -28.27
CA ARG A 114 -48.13 0.66 -29.06
C ARG A 114 -46.87 -0.20 -29.21
N ALA A 115 -46.99 -1.49 -28.90
CA ALA A 115 -45.95 -2.48 -29.10
C ALA A 115 -45.87 -2.90 -30.58
N GLU A 116 -44.67 -2.91 -31.15
CA GLU A 116 -44.37 -3.70 -32.35
C GLU A 116 -43.14 -4.58 -32.09
N SER A 117 -43.33 -5.86 -32.37
CA SER A 117 -42.38 -6.96 -32.30
C SER A 117 -41.50 -7.01 -33.55
N GLN A 118 -40.20 -7.22 -33.41
CA GLN A 118 -39.38 -7.74 -34.51
C GLN A 118 -38.44 -8.87 -34.06
N THR A 119 -38.53 -9.95 -34.84
CA THR A 119 -37.84 -11.24 -34.78
C THR A 119 -36.40 -11.19 -35.31
N PRO A 120 -35.53 -12.16 -34.94
CA PRO A 120 -34.10 -12.18 -35.29
C PRO A 120 -33.78 -13.10 -36.49
N LEU A 121 -32.79 -12.72 -37.32
CA LEU A 121 -32.15 -13.56 -38.36
C LEU A 121 -30.70 -13.03 -38.65
N PRO A 122 -29.78 -13.79 -39.29
CA PRO A 122 -28.97 -14.84 -38.69
C PRO A 122 -27.45 -14.75 -39.05
N PHE A 123 -26.69 -15.72 -38.54
CA PHE A 123 -25.29 -16.06 -38.84
C PHE A 123 -24.95 -16.19 -40.34
N ASN A 124 -23.71 -15.85 -40.74
CA ASN A 124 -23.02 -16.62 -41.79
C ASN A 124 -21.47 -16.58 -41.71
N GLN A 125 -20.87 -17.63 -42.28
CA GLN A 125 -19.52 -18.15 -42.12
C GLN A 125 -18.47 -17.63 -43.12
N ALA A 126 -17.20 -17.75 -42.70
CA ALA A 126 -15.93 -18.10 -43.39
C ALA A 126 -15.75 -18.02 -44.93
N SER A 127 -14.56 -17.55 -45.35
CA SER A 127 -13.67 -18.15 -46.39
C SER A 127 -12.35 -17.34 -46.49
N THR A 128 -11.16 -17.91 -46.17
CA THR A 128 -10.16 -18.67 -46.98
C THR A 128 -9.10 -17.84 -47.74
N ASP A 129 -7.87 -17.85 -47.18
CA ASP A 129 -6.60 -18.31 -47.79
C ASP A 129 -5.72 -17.48 -48.78
N PRO A 130 -4.39 -17.79 -48.88
CA PRO A 130 -3.26 -16.83 -49.02
C PRO A 130 -2.35 -17.10 -50.28
N PRO A 131 -0.99 -17.18 -50.23
CA PRO A 131 0.09 -16.16 -50.12
C PRO A 131 1.13 -16.17 -51.31
N ALA A 132 2.11 -15.24 -51.31
CA ALA A 132 3.48 -15.43 -51.87
C ALA A 132 4.38 -14.23 -51.44
N GLN A 133 5.46 -14.38 -50.65
CA GLN A 133 6.84 -14.84 -50.96
C GLN A 133 7.67 -13.88 -51.85
N THR A 134 8.65 -13.13 -51.29
CA THR A 134 10.13 -13.38 -51.28
C THR A 134 10.90 -12.32 -52.14
N PRO A 135 12.26 -12.26 -52.17
CA PRO A 135 13.15 -11.86 -51.08
C PRO A 135 14.34 -10.93 -51.51
N ASP A 136 15.09 -10.46 -50.51
CA ASP A 136 16.58 -10.33 -50.45
C ASP A 136 17.42 -9.61 -51.54
N SER A 137 18.19 -8.58 -51.13
CA SER A 137 19.61 -8.73 -50.72
C SER A 137 20.53 -7.52 -51.02
N LYS A 138 21.54 -7.37 -50.13
CA LYS A 138 22.92 -6.85 -50.33
C LYS A 138 23.08 -5.31 -50.45
N LYS A 139 24.12 -4.63 -49.92
CA LYS A 139 25.53 -4.95 -49.60
C LYS A 139 26.13 -3.73 -48.84
N SER A 140 26.89 -3.88 -47.74
CA SER A 140 28.37 -3.84 -47.61
C SER A 140 28.96 -2.57 -46.93
N GLN A 141 29.73 -2.79 -45.85
CA GLN A 141 30.82 -1.94 -45.28
C GLN A 141 32.17 -2.27 -46.03
N PRO A 142 33.42 -1.80 -45.70
CA PRO A 142 33.94 -1.11 -44.48
C PRO A 142 35.13 -0.10 -44.66
N ALA A 143 35.70 0.34 -43.50
CA ALA A 143 37.12 0.70 -43.19
C ALA A 143 37.65 2.09 -43.64
N GLU A 144 38.61 2.81 -43.02
CA GLU A 144 39.43 2.76 -41.78
C GLU A 144 40.43 3.97 -41.82
N SER A 145 41.00 4.41 -40.66
CA SER A 145 42.36 4.99 -40.45
C SER A 145 42.50 6.28 -39.60
N THR A 146 43.41 6.22 -38.62
CA THR A 146 44.09 7.23 -37.76
C THR A 146 45.59 7.30 -38.18
N PRO A 147 46.61 8.02 -37.57
CA PRO A 147 46.70 8.76 -36.27
C PRO A 147 47.66 10.02 -36.16
N LYS A 148 47.65 10.71 -34.97
CA LYS A 148 48.71 11.42 -34.13
C LYS A 148 49.78 12.40 -34.73
N PRO A 149 50.64 13.17 -33.97
CA PRO A 149 50.98 13.20 -32.51
C PRO A 149 51.19 14.60 -31.79
N GLU A 150 51.60 14.51 -30.51
CA GLU A 150 51.88 15.49 -29.41
C GLU A 150 53.08 16.46 -29.58
N ASP A 151 53.18 17.53 -28.76
CA ASP A 151 54.30 17.74 -27.79
C ASP A 151 54.19 18.99 -26.88
N SER A 152 54.82 18.92 -25.69
CA SER A 152 55.19 19.98 -24.73
C SER A 152 56.63 19.69 -24.23
N PRO A 153 57.47 20.67 -23.79
CA PRO A 153 57.60 20.95 -22.34
C PRO A 153 58.11 22.39 -21.94
N ALA A 154 58.33 22.59 -20.62
CA ALA A 154 58.46 23.82 -19.80
C ALA A 154 59.91 24.38 -19.57
N PRO A 155 60.28 25.01 -18.41
CA PRO A 155 60.19 26.40 -17.86
C PRO A 155 61.63 27.02 -17.61
N PRO A 156 62.00 27.88 -16.60
CA PRO A 156 61.32 28.72 -15.58
C PRO A 156 61.93 30.16 -15.36
N ALA A 157 61.35 30.98 -14.44
CA ALA A 157 62.10 32.00 -13.68
C ALA A 157 61.34 32.49 -12.41
N ALA A 158 62.10 32.73 -11.34
CA ALA A 158 61.66 33.11 -10.00
C ALA A 158 61.82 34.63 -9.73
N ALA A 159 61.03 35.18 -8.79
CA ALA A 159 61.45 36.32 -7.95
C ALA A 159 60.55 36.46 -6.71
N SER A 160 61.19 36.82 -5.59
CA SER A 160 60.70 36.88 -4.22
C SER A 160 60.07 38.24 -3.87
N SER A 161 59.18 38.31 -2.87
CA SER A 161 59.35 39.28 -1.76
C SER A 161 58.44 38.98 -0.56
N ASN A 162 59.02 39.26 0.61
CA ASN A 162 58.52 39.06 1.98
C ASN A 162 57.32 39.94 2.35
N GLN A 163 56.42 39.43 3.20
CA GLN A 163 55.80 40.20 4.29
C GLN A 163 55.49 39.28 5.50
N ALA A 164 55.80 39.80 6.69
CA ALA A 164 55.75 39.15 8.00
C ALA A 164 54.32 39.16 8.60
N PRO A 165 54.05 38.46 9.72
CA PRO A 165 52.78 37.81 9.98
C PRO A 165 51.72 38.74 10.59
N GLU A 166 50.53 38.76 9.97
CA GLU A 166 49.32 39.23 10.64
C GLU A 166 48.82 38.14 11.60
N LYS A 167 48.54 38.55 12.84
CA LYS A 167 48.02 37.72 13.92
C LYS A 167 46.77 36.97 13.44
N SER A 168 46.86 35.64 13.40
CA SER A 168 45.71 34.78 13.18
C SER A 168 44.65 35.03 14.25
N ALA A 169 43.50 35.57 13.84
CA ALA A 169 42.25 35.47 14.58
C ALA A 169 41.97 33.98 14.88
N PRO A 170 41.29 33.66 16.00
CA PRO A 170 40.98 32.28 16.32
C PRO A 170 40.22 31.65 15.15
N ALA A 171 40.67 30.48 14.71
CA ALA A 171 40.01 29.70 13.68
C ALA A 171 38.51 29.64 14.00
N VAL A 172 37.70 30.24 13.14
CA VAL A 172 36.26 29.98 13.13
C VAL A 172 36.15 28.47 12.99
N ASN A 173 35.63 27.78 14.01
CA ASN A 173 35.37 26.35 13.92
C ASN A 173 34.56 26.12 12.64
N ALA A 174 35.21 25.61 11.60
CA ALA A 174 34.54 25.28 10.36
C ALA A 174 33.45 24.28 10.74
N ALA A 175 32.18 24.65 10.53
CA ALA A 175 31.07 23.78 10.85
C ALA A 175 31.31 22.43 10.17
N VAL A 176 31.31 21.35 10.95
CA VAL A 176 31.49 20.00 10.40
C VAL A 176 30.41 19.81 9.32
N PRO A 177 30.80 19.47 8.08
CA PRO A 177 29.81 19.33 7.02
C PRO A 177 28.78 18.28 7.44
N VAL A 178 27.50 18.56 7.20
CA VAL A 178 26.41 17.62 7.45
C VAL A 178 25.98 17.04 6.12
N MET A 179 25.67 15.74 6.11
CA MET A 179 25.08 15.07 4.97
C MET A 179 23.94 14.19 5.44
N ARG A 180 23.01 13.88 4.55
CA ARG A 180 21.94 12.96 4.90
C ARG A 180 22.50 11.55 5.19
N GLY A 181 22.17 11.02 6.36
CA GLY A 181 22.69 9.76 6.88
C GLY A 181 22.44 8.54 5.98
N THR A 182 23.34 7.58 6.07
CA THR A 182 23.23 6.29 5.38
C THR A 182 22.21 5.39 6.08
N ILE A 183 21.36 4.75 5.28
CA ILE A 183 20.43 3.71 5.70
C ILE A 183 21.03 2.36 5.34
N THR A 184 21.20 1.47 6.31
CA THR A 184 21.65 0.10 6.10
C THR A 184 20.56 -0.92 6.40
N ASP A 185 20.73 -2.13 5.90
CA ASP A 185 19.98 -3.30 6.36
C ASP A 185 20.54 -3.79 7.72
N ARG A 186 19.98 -4.90 8.23
CA ARG A 186 20.39 -5.48 9.51
C ARG A 186 21.82 -6.05 9.52
N ASN A 187 22.38 -6.33 8.34
CA ASN A 187 23.70 -6.92 8.13
C ASN A 187 24.74 -5.86 7.70
N GLY A 188 24.35 -4.58 7.62
CA GLY A 188 25.22 -3.47 7.24
C GLY A 188 25.29 -3.21 5.73
N VAL A 189 24.47 -3.86 4.91
CA VAL A 189 24.36 -3.56 3.47
C VAL A 189 23.77 -2.17 3.31
N VAL A 190 24.41 -1.33 2.50
CA VAL A 190 23.95 0.03 2.23
C VAL A 190 22.71 0.00 1.33
N LEU A 191 21.60 0.54 1.82
CA LEU A 191 20.32 0.61 1.11
C LEU A 191 20.08 2.01 0.50
N ALA A 192 20.52 3.05 1.20
CA ALA A 192 20.51 4.43 0.72
C ALA A 192 21.66 5.22 1.34
N GLU A 193 22.32 6.07 0.56
CA GLU A 193 23.42 6.91 1.03
C GLU A 193 23.44 8.25 0.29
N SER A 194 24.12 9.23 0.86
CA SER A 194 24.38 10.50 0.18
C SER A 194 25.82 10.57 -0.28
N ILE A 195 26.02 11.02 -1.51
CA ILE A 195 27.33 11.25 -2.12
C ILE A 195 27.46 12.70 -2.58
N ARG A 196 28.68 13.22 -2.64
CA ARG A 196 28.96 14.51 -3.30
C ARG A 196 29.29 14.28 -4.76
N LYS A 197 28.70 15.09 -5.64
CA LYS A 197 28.98 15.05 -7.07
C LYS A 197 29.26 16.45 -7.60
N ASP A 198 30.26 16.56 -8.46
CA ASP A 198 30.54 17.79 -9.20
C ASP A 198 29.44 18.05 -10.24
N LEU A 199 28.85 19.24 -10.22
CA LEU A 199 27.87 19.66 -11.21
C LEU A 199 28.47 20.76 -12.09
N PRO A 200 28.57 20.55 -13.43
CA PRO A 200 29.21 21.49 -14.36
C PRO A 200 28.63 22.92 -14.35
N ASP A 201 27.37 23.10 -13.94
CA ASP A 201 26.63 24.37 -14.02
C ASP A 201 26.39 25.07 -12.66
N ALA A 202 27.06 24.65 -11.58
CA ALA A 202 26.76 25.14 -10.21
C ALA A 202 27.50 26.43 -9.77
N GLY A 203 28.38 27.00 -10.60
CA GLY A 203 29.25 28.13 -10.19
C GLY A 203 30.29 27.72 -9.13
N GLU A 204 31.01 28.69 -8.54
CA GLU A 204 32.21 28.52 -7.69
C GLU A 204 32.05 27.63 -6.41
N ALA A 205 30.90 27.01 -6.16
CA ALA A 205 30.68 25.98 -5.15
C ALA A 205 30.42 24.61 -5.83
N GLY A 206 31.46 24.03 -6.43
CA GLY A 206 31.36 22.97 -7.43
C GLY A 206 30.86 21.57 -7.02
N THR A 207 30.28 21.35 -5.83
CA THR A 207 29.75 20.03 -5.42
C THR A 207 28.33 20.11 -4.84
N THR A 208 27.46 19.15 -5.17
CA THR A 208 26.13 19.01 -4.56
C THR A 208 25.95 17.61 -3.98
N GLU A 209 25.26 17.53 -2.84
CA GLU A 209 24.84 16.27 -2.23
C GLU A 209 23.73 15.62 -3.06
N ILE A 210 23.93 14.40 -3.52
CA ILE A 210 22.92 13.61 -4.23
C ILE A 210 22.60 12.37 -3.39
N ARG A 211 21.30 12.07 -3.27
CA ARG A 211 20.81 10.85 -2.63
C ARG A 211 20.86 9.69 -3.62
N GLN A 212 21.50 8.58 -3.23
CA GLN A 212 21.67 7.38 -4.04
C GLN A 212 21.08 6.15 -3.33
N TYR A 213 20.52 5.24 -4.12
CA TYR A 213 19.98 3.94 -3.70
C TYR A 213 20.76 2.85 -4.46
N PRO A 214 21.84 2.30 -3.88
CA PRO A 214 22.76 1.42 -4.59
C PRO A 214 22.12 0.15 -5.14
N LEU A 215 21.05 -0.34 -4.50
CA LEU A 215 20.35 -1.56 -4.92
C LEU A 215 19.27 -1.33 -5.98
N GLY A 216 19.20 -0.13 -6.58
CA GLY A 216 18.27 0.21 -7.65
C GLY A 216 16.82 0.20 -7.16
N ALA A 217 15.97 -0.62 -7.77
CA ALA A 217 14.56 -0.73 -7.43
C ALA A 217 14.26 -1.55 -6.16
N SER A 218 15.28 -2.21 -5.60
CA SER A 218 15.11 -3.05 -4.42
C SER A 218 14.69 -2.22 -3.20
N ALA A 219 13.71 -2.70 -2.46
CA ALA A 219 13.11 -2.06 -1.28
C ALA A 219 12.56 -0.64 -1.51
N SER A 220 12.29 -0.21 -2.76
CA SER A 220 11.90 1.17 -3.08
C SER A 220 10.68 1.66 -2.29
N HIS A 221 9.70 0.78 -2.03
CA HIS A 221 8.50 1.13 -1.26
C HIS A 221 8.73 1.21 0.26
N VAL A 222 9.76 0.52 0.77
CA VAL A 222 10.16 0.59 2.18
C VAL A 222 10.97 1.85 2.40
N LEU A 223 12.04 2.01 1.62
CA LEU A 223 12.96 3.14 1.71
C LEU A 223 12.23 4.44 1.40
N GLY A 224 11.39 4.42 0.35
CA GLY A 224 10.83 5.63 -0.23
C GLY A 224 11.87 6.37 -1.04
N TYR A 225 11.77 7.69 -1.08
CA TYR A 225 12.77 8.52 -1.73
C TYR A 225 12.84 9.92 -1.11
N ALA A 226 14.03 10.51 -1.19
CA ALA A 226 14.31 11.90 -0.92
C ALA A 226 15.01 12.56 -2.12
N ALA A 227 14.68 13.82 -2.40
CA ALA A 227 15.23 14.56 -3.53
C ALA A 227 15.68 15.96 -3.10
N LEU A 228 16.68 16.51 -3.80
CA LEU A 228 17.11 17.90 -3.61
C LEU A 228 15.96 18.87 -3.92
N ASN A 229 15.51 19.60 -2.89
CA ASN A 229 14.55 20.68 -3.09
C ASN A 229 15.29 21.97 -3.45
N ARG A 230 15.36 22.28 -4.75
CA ARG A 230 15.94 23.54 -5.25
C ARG A 230 14.97 24.74 -5.23
N ARG A 231 13.70 24.54 -4.86
CA ARG A 231 12.63 25.51 -5.17
C ARG A 231 12.38 26.62 -4.16
N GLU A 232 12.89 26.57 -2.94
CA GLU A 232 12.64 27.65 -1.97
C GLU A 232 13.88 27.89 -1.13
N GLU A 233 14.57 29.00 -1.40
CA GLU A 233 14.82 30.06 -0.42
C GLU A 233 15.37 31.32 -1.11
N ALA A 234 14.52 31.91 -1.96
CA ALA A 234 14.56 33.35 -2.22
C ALA A 234 13.56 34.01 -1.28
N THR A 235 13.84 34.01 0.02
CA THR A 235 13.14 34.94 0.93
C THR A 235 13.52 36.34 0.48
N GLN A 236 12.59 37.08 -0.12
CA GLN A 236 12.71 38.52 -0.31
C GLN A 236 12.64 39.19 1.07
N ASN A 237 13.68 39.06 1.89
CA ASN A 237 13.87 39.94 3.03
C ASN A 237 14.38 41.27 2.46
N ARG A 238 13.44 42.20 2.27
CA ARG A 238 13.77 43.61 2.03
C ARG A 238 14.28 44.16 3.36
N SER A 239 15.58 44.22 3.55
CA SER A 239 16.15 45.03 4.63
C SER A 239 15.88 46.51 4.33
N GLU A 240 15.60 47.31 5.36
CA GLU A 240 15.37 48.77 5.23
C GLU A 240 16.62 49.55 4.77
N ALA A 241 17.73 48.87 4.49
CA ALA A 241 18.97 49.46 4.01
C ALA A 241 19.47 48.75 2.75
N GLY A 242 18.78 48.92 1.61
CA GLY A 242 19.33 49.01 0.24
C GLY A 242 20.32 47.97 -0.34
N SER A 243 20.88 47.02 0.40
CA SER A 243 21.87 46.05 -0.09
C SER A 243 21.22 44.68 -0.30
N ARG A 244 21.14 44.24 -1.56
CA ARG A 244 20.79 42.87 -1.94
C ARG A 244 21.94 41.93 -1.57
N ALA A 245 21.91 41.38 -0.35
CA ALA A 245 22.58 40.12 -0.08
C ALA A 245 21.55 39.01 -0.35
N ASP A 246 21.70 38.31 -1.48
CA ASP A 246 20.91 37.12 -1.81
C ASP A 246 21.38 36.00 -0.86
N GLN A 247 20.82 35.93 0.36
CA GLN A 247 21.03 34.78 1.24
C GLN A 247 20.27 33.59 0.67
N ARG A 248 20.81 32.97 -0.38
CA ARG A 248 20.37 31.66 -0.85
C ARG A 248 20.70 30.67 0.26
N LYS A 249 19.69 30.19 0.97
CA LYS A 249 19.91 29.05 1.85
C LYS A 249 20.23 27.82 1.00
N PRO A 250 21.15 26.97 1.47
CA PRO A 250 21.60 25.80 0.73
C PRO A 250 20.41 24.89 0.40
N ALA A 251 20.37 24.35 -0.81
CA ALA A 251 19.35 23.41 -1.22
C ALA A 251 19.34 22.21 -0.27
N GLN A 252 18.19 21.91 0.34
CA GLN A 252 18.05 20.80 1.29
C GLN A 252 17.39 19.60 0.62
N THR A 253 17.84 18.41 0.99
CA THR A 253 17.20 17.15 0.60
C THR A 253 15.88 17.01 1.33
N LYS A 254 14.77 16.95 0.58
CA LYS A 254 13.42 16.75 1.12
C LYS A 254 12.98 15.32 0.91
N ALA A 255 12.50 14.67 1.97
CA ALA A 255 11.96 13.32 1.89
C ALA A 255 10.46 13.30 1.51
N PHE A 256 10.04 12.29 0.74
CA PHE A 256 8.68 12.21 0.19
C PHE A 256 7.88 10.99 0.65
N SER A 257 8.54 9.86 0.93
CA SER A 257 7.88 8.61 1.31
C SER A 257 8.80 7.68 2.11
N GLY A 258 8.26 6.57 2.61
CA GLY A 258 9.00 5.48 3.26
C GLY A 258 9.78 5.89 4.53
N VAL A 259 10.83 5.13 4.80
CA VAL A 259 11.81 5.41 5.87
C VAL A 259 12.43 6.80 5.69
N GLU A 260 12.73 7.20 4.45
CA GLU A 260 13.30 8.51 4.14
C GLU A 260 12.44 9.63 4.75
N LYS A 261 11.11 9.56 4.63
CA LYS A 261 10.20 10.56 5.20
C LYS A 261 9.97 10.39 6.70
N THR A 262 9.90 9.15 7.18
CA THR A 262 9.54 8.89 8.58
C THR A 262 10.68 9.25 9.53
N LEU A 263 11.93 9.03 9.11
CA LEU A 263 13.13 9.34 9.88
C LEU A 263 13.87 10.55 9.32
N ASP A 264 13.15 11.50 8.71
CA ASP A 264 13.76 12.65 8.03
C ASP A 264 14.68 13.44 8.98
N ASP A 265 14.21 13.73 10.20
CA ASP A 265 15.00 14.45 11.22
C ASP A 265 16.28 13.69 11.62
N THR A 266 16.18 12.37 11.84
CA THR A 266 17.34 11.52 12.15
C THR A 266 18.34 11.49 11.00
N LEU A 267 17.85 11.49 9.77
CA LEU A 267 18.69 11.41 8.58
C LEU A 267 19.32 12.75 8.23
N GLN A 268 18.71 13.90 8.52
CA GLN A 268 19.22 15.22 8.13
C GLN A 268 20.38 15.75 8.98
N ALA A 269 20.64 15.19 10.16
CA ALA A 269 21.54 15.79 11.17
C ALA A 269 22.86 15.02 11.39
N VAL A 270 23.42 14.38 10.35
CA VAL A 270 24.56 13.46 10.51
C VAL A 270 25.89 14.12 10.13
N PRO A 271 26.86 14.23 11.07
CA PRO A 271 28.18 14.76 10.76
C PRO A 271 28.90 13.94 9.69
N ALA A 272 29.52 14.62 8.73
CA ALA A 272 30.31 14.05 7.64
C ALA A 272 31.72 14.68 7.63
N PRO A 273 32.55 14.41 8.66
CA PRO A 273 33.87 15.04 8.82
C PRO A 273 34.79 14.82 7.62
N ASP A 274 34.68 13.66 6.96
CA ASP A 274 35.48 13.31 5.77
C ASP A 274 34.73 13.58 4.45
N GLY A 275 33.60 14.30 4.50
CA GLY A 275 32.70 14.51 3.35
C GLY A 275 31.97 13.25 2.90
N LYS A 276 31.90 12.22 3.75
CA LYS A 276 31.16 10.97 3.54
C LYS A 276 29.99 10.87 4.51
N ALA A 277 28.82 10.45 4.02
CA ALA A 277 27.66 10.17 4.88
C ALA A 277 27.99 9.03 5.85
N GLN A 278 27.62 9.19 7.11
CA GLN A 278 27.73 8.13 8.13
C GLN A 278 26.40 7.39 8.28
N PRO A 279 26.42 6.10 8.68
CA PRO A 279 25.21 5.37 9.03
C PRO A 279 24.43 6.06 10.16
N ALA A 280 23.13 6.24 9.94
CA ALA A 280 22.23 6.84 10.93
C ALA A 280 21.01 5.97 11.21
N VAL A 281 20.68 5.04 10.31
CA VAL A 281 19.55 4.13 10.46
C VAL A 281 19.98 2.75 9.98
N ALA A 282 19.73 1.72 10.79
CA ALA A 282 19.79 0.34 10.38
C ALA A 282 18.39 -0.27 10.48
N LEU A 283 17.91 -0.83 9.36
CA LEU A 283 16.60 -1.47 9.27
C LEU A 283 16.67 -2.92 9.77
N THR A 284 15.50 -3.49 10.07
CA THR A 284 15.35 -4.93 10.33
C THR A 284 15.37 -5.75 9.04
N LEU A 285 15.23 -5.09 7.88
CA LEU A 285 15.32 -5.73 6.58
C LEU A 285 16.62 -6.53 6.48
N ASP A 286 16.51 -7.70 5.86
CA ASP A 286 17.64 -8.45 5.34
C ASP A 286 17.66 -8.28 3.82
N ALA A 287 18.68 -7.62 3.28
CA ALA A 287 18.75 -7.30 1.85
C ALA A 287 18.67 -8.55 0.96
N SER A 288 19.17 -9.69 1.44
CA SER A 288 19.11 -10.95 0.71
C SER A 288 17.71 -11.56 0.74
N ILE A 289 17.02 -11.56 1.89
CA ILE A 289 15.61 -12.02 1.96
C ILE A 289 14.68 -11.10 1.16
N GLN A 290 14.94 -9.78 1.20
CA GLN A 290 14.23 -8.80 0.38
C GLN A 290 14.41 -9.12 -1.12
N ARG A 291 15.65 -9.31 -1.57
CA ARG A 291 15.95 -9.65 -2.96
C ARG A 291 15.33 -10.96 -3.40
N ILE A 292 15.38 -12.00 -2.56
CA ILE A 292 14.71 -13.29 -2.79
C ILE A 292 13.21 -13.08 -3.01
N SER A 293 12.58 -12.25 -2.16
CA SER A 293 11.13 -11.98 -2.22
C SER A 293 10.74 -11.22 -3.49
N GLU A 294 11.55 -10.23 -3.88
CA GLU A 294 11.38 -9.47 -5.12
C GLU A 294 11.53 -10.35 -6.36
N ASN A 295 12.61 -11.12 -6.44
CA ASN A 295 12.87 -12.03 -7.56
C ASN A 295 11.79 -13.10 -7.66
N ALA A 296 11.34 -13.67 -6.55
CA ALA A 296 10.25 -14.65 -6.57
C ALA A 296 8.97 -14.09 -7.21
N LEU A 297 8.60 -12.83 -6.94
CA LEU A 297 7.46 -12.18 -7.60
C LEU A 297 7.74 -11.90 -9.09
N ARG A 298 8.94 -11.40 -9.40
CA ARG A 298 9.34 -10.97 -10.75
C ARG A 298 9.49 -12.15 -11.72
N ASP A 299 10.17 -13.20 -11.30
CA ASP A 299 10.44 -14.40 -12.09
C ASP A 299 9.15 -15.21 -12.33
N ALA A 300 8.20 -15.11 -11.42
CA ALA A 300 6.83 -15.61 -11.60
C ALA A 300 5.99 -14.76 -12.57
N GLY A 301 6.52 -13.64 -13.07
CA GLY A 301 5.81 -12.73 -13.99
C GLY A 301 4.68 -11.94 -13.34
N ILE A 302 4.68 -11.79 -12.01
CA ILE A 302 3.60 -11.13 -11.28
C ILE A 302 3.59 -9.63 -11.58
N GLY A 303 2.51 -9.18 -12.23
CA GLY A 303 2.35 -7.79 -12.61
C GLY A 303 1.92 -6.85 -11.48
N ARG A 304 1.22 -7.39 -10.46
CA ARG A 304 0.76 -6.67 -9.27
C ARG A 304 0.71 -7.65 -8.10
N GLY A 305 1.46 -7.38 -7.03
CA GLY A 305 1.53 -8.28 -5.88
C GLY A 305 2.41 -7.74 -4.75
N ALA A 306 2.49 -8.52 -3.67
CA ALA A 306 3.36 -8.23 -2.53
C ALA A 306 3.82 -9.52 -1.86
N ALA A 307 4.96 -9.44 -1.18
CA ALA A 307 5.47 -10.48 -0.31
C ALA A 307 6.02 -9.84 0.98
N VAL A 308 5.57 -10.32 2.12
CA VAL A 308 6.07 -9.92 3.45
C VAL A 308 6.68 -11.15 4.10
N VAL A 309 7.83 -10.98 4.75
CA VAL A 309 8.47 -11.99 5.60
C VAL A 309 8.80 -11.35 6.95
N LEU A 310 8.34 -11.99 8.03
CA LEU A 310 8.56 -11.60 9.42
C LEU A 310 9.43 -12.64 10.13
N ASP A 311 10.25 -12.19 11.07
CA ASP A 311 10.79 -13.05 12.11
C ASP A 311 9.72 -13.32 13.18
N VAL A 312 9.43 -14.60 13.40
CA VAL A 312 8.36 -15.08 14.27
C VAL A 312 8.67 -14.81 15.76
N ALA A 313 9.95 -14.65 16.11
CA ALA A 313 10.40 -14.51 17.49
C ALA A 313 10.25 -13.10 18.04
N ASN A 314 10.22 -12.07 17.19
CA ASN A 314 10.27 -10.67 17.62
C ASN A 314 9.46 -9.69 16.74
N GLY A 315 8.85 -10.14 15.64
CA GLY A 315 8.06 -9.28 14.76
C GLY A 315 8.87 -8.44 13.77
N ASP A 316 10.20 -8.63 13.69
CA ASP A 316 11.04 -7.91 12.73
C ASP A 316 10.58 -8.15 11.29
N ILE A 317 10.43 -7.08 10.52
CA ILE A 317 10.15 -7.17 9.09
C ILE A 317 11.47 -7.44 8.36
N LEU A 318 11.63 -8.67 7.87
CA LEU A 318 12.83 -9.12 7.15
C LEU A 318 12.78 -8.81 5.66
N ALA A 319 11.58 -8.85 5.08
CA ALA A 319 11.32 -8.43 3.72
C ALA A 319 9.91 -7.86 3.59
N MET A 320 9.79 -6.83 2.75
CA MET A 320 8.52 -6.22 2.36
C MET A 320 8.61 -5.80 0.88
N ALA A 321 8.37 -6.75 -0.01
CA ALA A 321 8.41 -6.57 -1.46
C ALA A 321 7.01 -6.20 -2.00
N SER A 322 6.98 -5.32 -2.99
CA SER A 322 5.76 -4.92 -3.70
C SER A 322 6.07 -4.74 -5.18
N VAL A 323 5.29 -5.35 -6.06
CA VAL A 323 5.39 -5.19 -7.52
C VAL A 323 4.08 -4.64 -8.08
N PRO A 324 4.10 -3.78 -9.11
CA PRO A 324 5.30 -3.19 -9.71
C PRO A 324 5.96 -2.17 -8.79
N ASP A 325 7.22 -1.84 -9.10
CA ASP A 325 8.06 -1.00 -8.27
C ASP A 325 8.67 0.20 -9.03
N PHE A 326 9.53 0.87 -8.27
CA PHE A 326 10.23 2.12 -8.47
C PHE A 326 11.72 2.11 -8.70
N ASP A 327 12.31 3.00 -9.49
CA ASP A 327 13.71 3.37 -9.22
C ASP A 327 13.74 4.65 -8.38
N ALA A 328 14.15 4.54 -7.10
CA ALA A 328 14.22 5.67 -6.19
C ALA A 328 15.28 6.70 -6.63
N ASN A 329 16.31 6.29 -7.39
CA ASN A 329 17.31 7.20 -7.94
C ASN A 329 16.70 8.15 -8.97
N GLN A 330 15.74 7.68 -9.78
CA GLN A 330 15.06 8.53 -10.76
C GLN A 330 14.27 9.64 -10.06
N LEU A 331 13.62 9.31 -8.94
CA LEU A 331 12.84 10.28 -8.15
C LEU A 331 13.70 11.23 -7.31
N ALA A 332 14.90 10.79 -6.90
CA ALA A 332 15.88 11.63 -6.22
C ALA A 332 16.60 12.62 -7.15
N SER A 333 16.59 12.36 -8.46
CA SER A 333 17.25 13.18 -9.47
C SER A 333 16.49 14.46 -9.82
N PHE A 334 17.15 15.36 -10.57
CA PHE A 334 16.55 16.63 -11.02
C PHE A 334 15.36 16.47 -11.97
N SER A 335 15.16 15.31 -12.61
CA SER A 335 13.99 15.01 -13.45
C SER A 335 12.81 14.44 -12.66
N GLY A 336 12.96 14.24 -11.35
CA GLY A 336 12.04 13.50 -10.48
C GLY A 336 10.58 13.94 -10.57
N GLN A 337 10.28 15.22 -10.84
CA GLN A 337 8.91 15.70 -11.02
C GLN A 337 8.21 15.05 -12.25
N SER A 338 8.93 14.94 -13.37
CA SER A 338 8.40 14.34 -14.59
C SER A 338 8.22 12.83 -14.45
N ASP A 339 9.17 12.16 -13.78
CA ASP A 339 9.15 10.71 -13.55
C ASP A 339 8.09 10.34 -12.52
N TRP A 340 7.95 11.12 -11.44
CA TRP A 340 6.85 10.99 -10.48
C TRP A 340 5.49 11.12 -11.16
N SER A 341 5.32 12.09 -12.06
CA SER A 341 4.05 12.28 -12.78
C SER A 341 3.69 11.08 -13.66
N LYS A 342 4.68 10.45 -14.31
CA LYS A 342 4.48 9.19 -15.06
C LYS A 342 4.09 8.04 -14.13
N LEU A 343 4.78 7.88 -13.00
CA LEU A 343 4.51 6.81 -12.03
C LEU A 343 3.15 6.96 -11.35
N ASN A 344 2.77 8.19 -11.00
CA ASN A 344 1.50 8.50 -10.34
C ASN A 344 0.29 8.30 -11.27
N SER A 345 0.45 8.63 -12.55
CA SER A 345 -0.60 8.45 -13.57
C SER A 345 -0.71 7.02 -14.10
N ALA A 346 0.30 6.16 -13.87
CA ALA A 346 0.28 4.77 -14.33
C ALA A 346 -0.90 3.99 -13.75
N THR A 347 -1.61 3.25 -14.62
CA THR A 347 -2.80 2.46 -14.26
C THR A 347 -2.48 1.31 -13.31
N THR A 348 -1.27 0.78 -13.38
CA THR A 348 -0.77 -0.30 -12.51
C THR A 348 -0.28 0.19 -11.16
N LYS A 349 -0.31 1.50 -10.88
CA LYS A 349 -0.02 2.10 -9.56
C LYS A 349 1.31 1.61 -8.93
N PRO A 350 2.47 1.88 -9.57
CA PRO A 350 3.79 1.48 -9.06
C PRO A 350 4.20 2.17 -7.77
N LEU A 351 3.67 3.35 -7.45
CA LEU A 351 3.96 4.03 -6.18
C LEU A 351 3.24 3.39 -4.97
N VAL A 352 2.22 2.54 -5.20
CA VAL A 352 1.46 1.91 -4.11
C VAL A 352 2.28 0.77 -3.52
N ASN A 353 2.57 0.87 -2.22
CA ASN A 353 3.09 -0.24 -1.44
C ASN A 353 1.97 -1.24 -1.16
N ARG A 354 1.95 -2.34 -1.92
CA ARG A 354 0.90 -3.37 -1.79
C ARG A 354 1.03 -4.20 -0.53
N ALA A 355 2.20 -4.26 0.08
CA ALA A 355 2.39 -4.94 1.36
C ALA A 355 1.65 -4.26 2.53
N LEU A 356 1.32 -2.97 2.36
CA LEU A 356 0.56 -2.15 3.30
C LEU A 356 -0.83 -1.78 2.79
N ALA A 357 -1.23 -2.24 1.58
CA ALA A 357 -2.53 -1.90 1.01
C ALA A 357 -3.64 -2.80 1.58
N GLY A 358 -4.70 -2.19 2.11
CA GLY A 358 -5.89 -2.91 2.55
C GLY A 358 -6.61 -3.56 1.38
N MET A 359 -6.71 -4.89 1.40
CA MET A 359 -7.31 -5.71 0.35
C MET A 359 -8.18 -6.78 1.00
N SER A 360 -9.26 -7.21 0.35
CA SER A 360 -10.08 -8.30 0.90
C SER A 360 -9.22 -9.57 1.05
N PRO A 361 -9.05 -10.09 2.27
CA PRO A 361 -8.15 -11.23 2.53
C PRO A 361 -8.74 -12.55 2.02
N GLY A 362 -10.08 -12.65 1.92
CA GLY A 362 -10.74 -13.92 1.64
C GLY A 362 -10.35 -14.99 2.66
N SER A 363 -10.19 -16.23 2.21
CA SER A 363 -10.05 -17.38 3.09
C SER A 363 -8.79 -17.43 3.98
N VAL A 364 -7.82 -16.52 3.85
CA VAL A 364 -6.74 -16.42 4.87
C VAL A 364 -7.25 -15.85 6.19
N PHE A 365 -8.29 -15.02 6.15
CA PHE A 365 -8.95 -14.47 7.33
C PHE A 365 -9.64 -15.54 8.20
N LYS A 366 -9.86 -16.74 7.65
CA LYS A 366 -10.38 -17.86 8.43
C LYS A 366 -9.51 -18.19 9.64
N LEU A 367 -8.21 -17.85 9.64
CA LEU A 367 -7.37 -17.99 10.84
C LEU A 367 -7.82 -17.07 11.97
N VAL A 368 -8.16 -15.81 11.67
CA VAL A 368 -8.73 -14.85 12.65
C VAL A 368 -10.06 -15.39 13.18
N THR A 369 -10.94 -15.87 12.30
CA THR A 369 -12.21 -16.49 12.71
C THR A 369 -12.00 -17.75 13.56
N SER A 370 -10.98 -18.55 13.28
CA SER A 370 -10.64 -19.73 14.09
C SER A 370 -10.17 -19.35 15.49
N ILE A 371 -9.35 -18.31 15.63
CA ILE A 371 -8.92 -17.79 16.94
C ILE A 371 -10.14 -17.29 17.71
N ALA A 372 -11.04 -16.53 17.07
CA ALA A 372 -12.29 -16.07 17.70
C ALA A 372 -13.21 -17.24 18.12
N ALA A 373 -13.27 -18.32 17.33
CA ALA A 373 -13.94 -19.55 17.74
C ALA A 373 -13.21 -20.25 18.91
N GLY A 374 -11.90 -20.10 19.00
CA GLY A 374 -11.09 -20.48 20.16
C GLY A 374 -11.53 -19.76 21.43
N ASP A 375 -11.50 -18.42 21.40
CA ASP A 375 -11.82 -17.52 22.51
C ASP A 375 -13.25 -17.73 23.04
N THR A 376 -14.18 -18.10 22.16
CA THR A 376 -15.59 -18.34 22.51
C THR A 376 -15.92 -19.81 22.79
N GLY A 377 -14.92 -20.69 22.82
CA GLY A 377 -15.09 -22.13 23.09
C GLY A 377 -15.83 -22.91 22.00
N LYS A 378 -15.92 -22.37 20.78
CA LYS A 378 -16.62 -22.97 19.62
C LYS A 378 -15.71 -23.77 18.70
N TRP A 379 -14.39 -23.71 18.87
CA TRP A 379 -13.42 -24.35 17.98
C TRP A 379 -13.53 -25.89 17.92
N HIS A 380 -14.00 -26.54 18.99
CA HIS A 380 -14.21 -27.99 19.06
C HIS A 380 -15.46 -28.47 18.30
N GLN A 381 -16.33 -27.55 17.88
CA GLN A 381 -17.58 -27.92 17.23
C GLN A 381 -17.31 -28.49 15.84
N SER A 382 -18.10 -29.50 15.48
CA SER A 382 -18.16 -30.00 14.13
C SER A 382 -19.34 -29.37 13.41
N PHE A 383 -19.10 -28.84 12.22
CA PHE A 383 -20.16 -28.23 11.40
C PHE A 383 -20.28 -28.98 10.07
N ASN A 384 -21.51 -29.12 9.59
CA ASN A 384 -21.78 -29.77 8.33
C ASN A 384 -21.65 -28.79 7.15
N CYS A 385 -20.99 -29.24 6.10
CA CYS A 385 -20.99 -28.63 4.79
C CYS A 385 -21.81 -29.51 3.85
N SER A 386 -23.04 -29.10 3.53
CA SER A 386 -23.87 -29.69 2.47
C SER A 386 -23.66 -29.01 1.11
N GLY A 387 -22.67 -28.13 1.02
CA GLY A 387 -22.38 -27.29 -0.16
C GLY A 387 -22.93 -25.88 -0.02
N THR A 388 -23.96 -25.66 0.80
CA THR A 388 -24.48 -24.32 1.11
C THR A 388 -24.87 -24.20 2.59
N VAL A 389 -25.04 -22.98 3.09
CA VAL A 389 -25.72 -22.68 4.37
C VAL A 389 -26.73 -21.57 4.12
N THR A 390 -27.95 -21.71 4.63
CA THR A 390 -29.02 -20.74 4.41
C THR A 390 -29.13 -19.78 5.59
N TYR A 391 -29.16 -18.47 5.29
CA TYR A 391 -29.40 -17.41 6.27
C TYR A 391 -30.56 -16.54 5.78
N GLY A 392 -31.70 -16.62 6.48
CA GLY A 392 -32.95 -16.03 6.00
C GLY A 392 -33.34 -16.63 4.65
N GLU A 393 -33.62 -15.79 3.66
CA GLU A 393 -34.01 -16.21 2.31
C GLU A 393 -32.81 -16.48 1.37
N ARG A 394 -31.57 -16.31 1.85
CA ARG A 394 -30.38 -16.40 1.00
C ARG A 394 -29.54 -17.63 1.32
N SER A 395 -29.18 -18.36 0.28
CA SER A 395 -28.23 -19.47 0.36
C SER A 395 -26.80 -18.99 0.10
N PHE A 396 -25.87 -19.34 1.00
CA PHE A 396 -24.47 -19.00 0.92
C PHE A 396 -23.67 -20.23 0.53
N ALA A 397 -23.10 -20.20 -0.68
CA ALA A 397 -22.39 -21.34 -1.24
C ALA A 397 -20.99 -21.53 -0.65
N CYS A 398 -20.61 -22.80 -0.49
CA CYS A 398 -19.22 -23.22 -0.45
C CYS A 398 -18.59 -23.09 -1.84
N TRP A 399 -17.27 -22.98 -1.89
CA TRP A 399 -16.55 -22.91 -3.15
C TRP A 399 -16.71 -24.19 -3.99
N THR A 400 -16.99 -25.34 -3.36
CA THR A 400 -17.19 -26.63 -4.04
C THR A 400 -18.36 -26.60 -5.02
N VAL A 401 -19.42 -25.83 -4.72
CA VAL A 401 -20.59 -25.68 -5.60
C VAL A 401 -20.17 -25.09 -6.95
N LYS A 402 -19.38 -24.02 -6.94
CA LYS A 402 -18.88 -23.39 -8.18
C LYS A 402 -17.94 -24.30 -8.97
N GLN A 403 -17.27 -25.24 -8.30
CA GLN A 403 -16.36 -26.20 -8.91
C GLN A 403 -17.03 -27.53 -9.28
N HIS A 404 -18.35 -27.67 -9.06
CA HIS A 404 -19.08 -28.93 -9.24
C HIS A 404 -18.43 -30.11 -8.47
N ALA A 405 -17.84 -29.82 -7.31
CA ALA A 405 -17.19 -30.79 -6.45
C ALA A 405 -18.14 -31.24 -5.32
N PRO A 406 -17.97 -32.47 -4.78
CA PRO A 406 -18.75 -32.92 -3.64
C PRO A 406 -18.67 -31.96 -2.45
N PRO A 407 -19.74 -31.85 -1.65
CA PRO A 407 -19.70 -31.07 -0.42
C PRO A 407 -18.74 -31.74 0.59
N HIS A 408 -18.12 -30.94 1.46
CA HIS A 408 -17.08 -31.47 2.35
C HIS A 408 -17.60 -32.34 3.51
N GLY A 409 -18.92 -32.43 3.72
CA GLY A 409 -19.50 -33.18 4.84
C GLY A 409 -19.27 -32.50 6.18
N THR A 410 -19.30 -33.29 7.26
CA THR A 410 -19.09 -32.79 8.63
C THR A 410 -17.60 -32.75 8.95
N LEU A 411 -17.12 -31.59 9.37
CA LEU A 411 -15.69 -31.35 9.62
C LEU A 411 -15.45 -30.75 11.00
N GLY A 412 -14.30 -31.10 11.59
CA GLY A 412 -13.67 -30.30 12.64
C GLY A 412 -12.81 -29.17 12.07
N LEU A 413 -12.26 -28.33 12.96
CA LEU A 413 -11.53 -27.11 12.58
C LEU A 413 -10.34 -27.37 11.63
N SER A 414 -9.45 -28.30 11.96
CA SER A 414 -8.23 -28.55 11.17
C SER A 414 -8.54 -29.00 9.75
N ASP A 415 -9.55 -29.85 9.56
CA ASP A 415 -9.97 -30.30 8.23
C ASP A 415 -10.75 -29.21 7.47
N ALA A 416 -11.52 -28.37 8.17
CA ALA A 416 -12.15 -27.20 7.59
C ALA A 416 -11.12 -26.18 7.06
N LEU A 417 -10.00 -26.01 7.75
CA LEU A 417 -8.86 -25.20 7.29
C LEU A 417 -8.17 -25.85 6.08
N LYS A 418 -7.87 -27.16 6.15
CA LYS A 418 -7.26 -27.97 5.07
C LYS A 418 -7.96 -27.73 3.72
N CYS A 419 -9.29 -27.94 3.68
CA CYS A 419 -10.11 -27.81 2.48
C CYS A 419 -10.70 -26.40 2.28
N SER A 420 -10.40 -25.46 3.18
CA SER A 420 -10.92 -24.09 3.13
C SER A 420 -12.46 -24.03 3.05
N CYS A 421 -13.18 -24.85 3.82
CA CYS A 421 -14.63 -25.01 3.73
C CYS A 421 -15.39 -23.74 4.13
N ASN A 422 -16.13 -23.08 3.22
CA ASN A 422 -16.87 -21.87 3.61
C ASN A 422 -18.03 -22.17 4.57
N CYS A 423 -18.77 -23.26 4.36
CA CYS A 423 -19.93 -23.61 5.20
C CYS A 423 -19.56 -23.77 6.68
N TRP A 424 -18.40 -24.37 6.97
CA TRP A 424 -17.90 -24.49 8.35
C TRP A 424 -17.66 -23.11 8.95
N PHE A 425 -16.95 -22.23 8.23
CA PHE A 425 -16.63 -20.87 8.72
C PHE A 425 -17.83 -19.92 8.77
N TYR A 426 -18.85 -20.11 7.94
CA TYR A 426 -20.12 -19.40 8.08
C TYR A 426 -20.78 -19.71 9.42
N GLN A 427 -20.84 -21.01 9.78
CA GLN A 427 -21.49 -21.48 11.00
C GLN A 427 -20.65 -21.15 12.24
N ALA A 428 -19.35 -21.47 12.23
CA ALA A 428 -18.43 -21.16 13.31
C ALA A 428 -18.32 -19.66 13.58
N GLY A 429 -18.26 -18.84 12.52
CA GLY A 429 -18.24 -17.38 12.66
C GLY A 429 -19.54 -16.83 13.26
N ASN A 430 -20.70 -17.38 12.91
CA ASN A 430 -21.96 -17.03 13.57
C ASN A 430 -22.04 -17.52 15.01
N ALA A 431 -21.50 -18.71 15.31
CA ALA A 431 -21.46 -19.25 16.67
C ALA A 431 -20.52 -18.46 17.59
N ALA A 432 -19.42 -17.92 17.06
CA ALA A 432 -18.50 -17.03 17.77
C ALA A 432 -19.05 -15.60 17.88
N GLY A 433 -19.72 -15.11 16.83
CA GLY A 433 -20.25 -13.75 16.75
C GLY A 433 -19.28 -12.75 16.13
N ILE A 434 -19.80 -11.69 15.50
CA ILE A 434 -18.99 -10.68 14.83
C ILE A 434 -18.08 -9.93 15.81
N ASP A 435 -18.53 -9.68 17.05
CA ASP A 435 -17.76 -8.90 18.00
C ASP A 435 -16.48 -9.64 18.44
N ALA A 436 -16.55 -10.97 18.59
CA ALA A 436 -15.36 -11.79 18.85
C ALA A 436 -14.39 -11.79 17.65
N ILE A 437 -14.92 -11.89 16.42
CA ILE A 437 -14.09 -11.82 15.21
C ILE A 437 -13.40 -10.46 15.10
N SER A 438 -14.13 -9.37 15.34
CA SER A 438 -13.60 -8.01 15.27
C SER A 438 -12.58 -7.75 16.38
N ALA A 439 -12.81 -8.24 17.60
CA ALA A 439 -11.85 -8.12 18.69
C ALA A 439 -10.53 -8.83 18.38
N VAL A 440 -10.56 -10.06 17.83
CA VAL A 440 -9.34 -10.74 17.39
C VAL A 440 -8.67 -9.99 16.24
N ALA A 441 -9.44 -9.52 15.26
CA ALA A 441 -8.89 -8.75 14.13
C ALA A 441 -8.16 -7.48 14.59
N GLU A 442 -8.70 -6.79 15.60
CA GLU A 442 -8.13 -5.59 16.20
C GLU A 442 -6.77 -5.87 16.88
N LYS A 443 -6.60 -7.02 17.55
CA LYS A 443 -5.30 -7.45 18.13
C LYS A 443 -4.20 -7.57 17.08
N PHE A 444 -4.56 -7.82 15.81
CA PHE A 444 -3.63 -7.84 14.68
C PHE A 444 -3.57 -6.50 13.93
N GLY A 445 -4.13 -5.43 14.50
CA GLY A 445 -4.19 -4.10 13.91
C GLY A 445 -5.20 -3.94 12.77
N VAL A 446 -6.02 -4.95 12.46
CA VAL A 446 -6.99 -4.88 11.35
C VAL A 446 -8.13 -3.94 11.72
N GLY A 447 -8.36 -2.93 10.89
CA GLY A 447 -9.31 -1.85 11.17
C GLY A 447 -8.71 -0.68 11.97
N LEU A 448 -7.45 -0.78 12.40
CA LEU A 448 -6.71 0.29 13.05
C LEU A 448 -5.77 1.00 12.04
N PRO A 449 -5.39 2.27 12.32
CA PRO A 449 -4.30 2.92 11.59
C PRO A 449 -3.03 2.09 11.67
N LEU A 450 -2.30 1.97 10.56
CA LEU A 450 -1.02 1.27 10.55
C LEU A 450 0.02 2.09 11.33
N ASN A 451 0.42 1.63 12.50
CA ASN A 451 1.49 2.26 13.29
C ASN A 451 2.89 1.69 12.97
N SER A 452 3.10 1.22 11.73
CA SER A 452 4.36 0.58 11.30
C SER A 452 5.51 1.58 11.06
N GLY A 453 5.26 2.88 11.21
CA GLY A 453 6.22 3.93 10.84
C GLY A 453 6.45 4.04 9.34
N LEU A 454 5.60 3.47 8.48
CA LEU A 454 5.72 3.58 7.02
C LEU A 454 4.43 4.04 6.35
N ASP A 455 3.46 4.56 7.12
CA ASP A 455 2.13 4.87 6.61
C ASP A 455 2.19 5.87 5.44
N GLN A 456 1.79 5.39 4.26
CA GLN A 456 1.73 6.17 3.02
C GLN A 456 0.31 6.72 2.75
N GLY A 457 -0.61 6.64 3.71
CA GLY A 457 -1.97 7.18 3.59
C GLY A 457 -2.85 6.50 2.54
N SER A 458 -2.48 5.31 2.05
CA SER A 458 -3.20 4.62 0.96
C SER A 458 -3.66 3.19 1.29
N GLY A 459 -3.61 2.78 2.55
CA GLY A 459 -3.70 1.36 2.93
C GLY A 459 -4.43 1.11 4.23
N THR A 460 -5.65 1.63 4.37
CA THR A 460 -6.43 1.30 5.57
C THR A 460 -7.01 -0.10 5.41
N SER A 461 -6.56 -1.01 6.27
CA SER A 461 -7.34 -2.18 6.62
C SER A 461 -8.68 -1.74 7.22
N PHE A 462 -9.69 -2.59 7.14
CA PHE A 462 -11.02 -2.30 7.65
C PHE A 462 -11.66 -3.55 8.22
N MET A 463 -12.22 -3.43 9.41
CA MET A 463 -12.98 -4.48 10.07
C MET A 463 -14.40 -3.97 10.35
N PRO A 464 -15.45 -4.58 9.76
CA PRO A 464 -16.82 -4.18 10.08
C PRO A 464 -17.17 -4.54 11.52
N THR A 465 -17.88 -3.63 12.20
CA THR A 465 -18.50 -3.85 13.51
C THR A 465 -19.99 -3.56 13.43
N GLN A 466 -20.75 -4.05 14.41
CA GLN A 466 -22.17 -3.70 14.51
C GLN A 466 -22.36 -2.18 14.69
N ALA A 467 -21.51 -1.56 15.51
CA ALA A 467 -21.52 -0.11 15.74
C ALA A 467 -21.27 0.68 14.45
N TRP A 468 -20.26 0.30 13.67
CA TRP A 468 -20.01 0.91 12.37
C TRP A 468 -21.20 0.70 11.42
N TRP A 469 -21.75 -0.52 11.36
CA TRP A 469 -22.86 -0.82 10.46
C TRP A 469 -24.12 -0.02 10.76
N ALA A 470 -24.41 0.25 12.04
CA ALA A 470 -25.54 1.08 12.47
C ALA A 470 -25.48 2.50 11.87
N THR A 471 -24.29 3.01 11.55
CA THR A 471 -24.12 4.33 10.91
C THR A 471 -24.43 4.32 9.40
N GLN A 472 -24.47 3.16 8.76
CA GLN A 472 -24.54 3.03 7.30
C GLN A 472 -25.97 3.18 6.74
N SER A 473 -27.00 3.30 7.60
CA SER A 473 -28.42 3.37 7.18
C SER A 473 -28.85 2.24 6.22
N LYS A 474 -28.25 1.05 6.34
CA LYS A 474 -28.45 -0.13 5.46
C LYS A 474 -29.21 -1.29 6.15
N GLY A 475 -30.03 -0.98 7.17
CA GLY A 475 -30.73 -1.98 7.99
C GLY A 475 -29.83 -2.65 9.05
N PRO A 476 -30.33 -3.65 9.80
CA PRO A 476 -29.61 -4.26 10.91
C PRO A 476 -28.41 -5.12 10.45
N TRP A 477 -27.49 -5.38 11.38
CA TRP A 477 -26.47 -6.41 11.20
C TRP A 477 -27.13 -7.80 11.25
N THR A 478 -26.76 -8.71 10.33
CA THR A 478 -27.40 -10.03 10.21
C THR A 478 -26.38 -11.17 10.19
N SER A 479 -26.83 -12.39 10.48
CA SER A 479 -26.00 -13.60 10.41
C SER A 479 -25.35 -13.83 9.03
N ALA A 480 -26.02 -13.39 7.97
CA ALA A 480 -25.48 -13.39 6.61
C ALA A 480 -24.25 -12.46 6.45
N LYS A 481 -24.24 -11.32 7.15
CA LYS A 481 -23.08 -10.40 7.16
C LYS A 481 -21.95 -10.96 7.99
N THR A 482 -22.24 -11.54 9.16
CA THR A 482 -21.24 -12.28 9.95
C THR A 482 -20.63 -13.41 9.13
N ALA A 483 -21.43 -14.20 8.42
CA ALA A 483 -20.94 -15.28 7.55
C ALA A 483 -19.98 -14.76 6.47
N ASN A 484 -20.28 -13.62 5.84
CA ASN A 484 -19.40 -13.03 4.82
C ASN A 484 -18.09 -12.50 5.41
N ALA A 485 -18.16 -11.79 6.55
CA ALA A 485 -17.00 -11.29 7.26
C ALA A 485 -16.11 -12.42 7.78
N ALA A 486 -16.70 -13.51 8.30
CA ALA A 486 -16.00 -14.68 8.84
C ALA A 486 -15.12 -15.42 7.82
N ILE A 487 -15.33 -15.19 6.52
CA ILE A 487 -14.47 -15.73 5.45
C ILE A 487 -13.62 -14.65 4.77
N GLY A 488 -13.49 -13.46 5.37
CA GLY A 488 -12.66 -12.37 4.87
C GLY A 488 -13.21 -11.68 3.62
N GLN A 489 -14.54 -11.66 3.45
CA GLN A 489 -15.23 -11.00 2.35
C GLN A 489 -16.24 -9.97 2.87
N GLY A 490 -16.94 -9.29 1.96
CA GLY A 490 -17.77 -8.13 2.28
C GLY A 490 -16.89 -6.91 2.49
N GLU A 491 -17.03 -6.28 3.65
CA GLU A 491 -16.33 -5.02 3.97
C GLU A 491 -14.91 -5.27 4.49
N VAL A 492 -14.56 -6.51 4.87
CA VAL A 492 -13.24 -6.83 5.47
C VAL A 492 -12.10 -6.50 4.50
N LEU A 493 -11.17 -5.67 4.95
CA LEU A 493 -9.90 -5.36 4.28
C LEU A 493 -8.75 -5.60 5.25
N ALA A 494 -7.70 -6.28 4.80
CA ALA A 494 -6.48 -6.49 5.57
C ALA A 494 -5.25 -6.29 4.68
N THR A 495 -4.14 -5.90 5.29
CA THR A 495 -2.85 -5.77 4.60
C THR A 495 -2.08 -7.08 4.64
N PRO A 496 -1.19 -7.33 3.65
CA PRO A 496 -0.23 -8.43 3.75
C PRO A 496 0.59 -8.44 5.05
N LEU A 497 1.02 -7.28 5.55
CA LEU A 497 1.75 -7.20 6.82
C LEU A 497 0.94 -7.74 8.00
N GLN A 498 -0.32 -7.33 8.14
CA GLN A 498 -1.21 -7.83 9.20
C GLN A 498 -1.46 -9.34 9.07
N MET A 499 -1.66 -9.83 7.85
CA MET A 499 -1.90 -11.26 7.62
C MET A 499 -0.64 -12.12 7.82
N ALA A 500 0.56 -11.56 7.62
CA ALA A 500 1.81 -12.19 8.03
C ALA A 500 1.91 -12.27 9.57
N SER A 501 1.47 -11.24 10.30
CA SER A 501 1.41 -11.25 11.77
C SER A 501 0.45 -12.31 12.30
N VAL A 502 -0.70 -12.53 11.65
CA VAL A 502 -1.61 -13.64 11.99
C VAL A 502 -0.91 -14.99 11.88
N ALA A 503 -0.16 -15.20 10.80
CA ALA A 503 0.61 -16.44 10.62
C ALA A 503 1.73 -16.58 11.67
N ALA A 504 2.42 -15.48 12.02
CA ALA A 504 3.47 -15.46 13.05
C ALA A 504 2.92 -15.85 14.44
N ALA A 505 1.77 -15.31 14.83
CA ALA A 505 1.15 -15.62 16.11
C ALA A 505 0.73 -17.09 16.21
N VAL A 506 0.18 -17.68 15.15
CA VAL A 506 -0.10 -19.13 15.13
C VAL A 506 1.19 -19.95 15.22
N ALA A 507 2.27 -19.47 14.60
CA ALA A 507 3.55 -20.17 14.57
C ALA A 507 4.25 -20.21 15.94
N ASN A 508 4.18 -19.13 16.72
CA ASN A 508 4.87 -19.00 18.02
C ASN A 508 3.99 -19.29 19.25
N GLY A 509 2.81 -19.91 19.05
CA GLY A 509 1.92 -20.28 20.15
C GLY A 509 1.10 -19.13 20.73
N GLY A 510 0.86 -18.07 19.96
CA GLY A 510 -0.13 -17.03 20.27
C GLY A 510 0.44 -15.64 20.54
N LYS A 511 1.74 -15.42 20.38
CA LYS A 511 2.39 -14.13 20.67
C LYS A 511 2.32 -13.21 19.47
N ILE A 512 1.71 -12.04 19.69
CA ILE A 512 1.65 -10.96 18.71
C ILE A 512 2.70 -9.93 19.08
N TRP A 513 3.81 -9.96 18.36
CA TRP A 513 4.88 -8.98 18.49
C TRP A 513 4.58 -7.76 17.65
N LYS A 514 4.89 -6.58 18.16
CA LYS A 514 4.89 -5.34 17.39
C LYS A 514 5.81 -5.49 16.18
N GLN A 515 5.34 -5.07 15.00
CA GLN A 515 6.18 -5.16 13.80
C GLN A 515 7.13 -3.98 13.69
N HIS A 516 8.42 -4.27 13.51
CA HIS A 516 9.47 -3.26 13.42
C HIS A 516 10.08 -3.27 12.01
N ILE A 517 10.25 -2.08 11.42
CA ILE A 517 11.13 -1.89 10.25
C ILE A 517 12.46 -1.24 10.63
N VAL A 518 12.48 -0.42 11.68
CA VAL A 518 13.68 0.25 12.18
C VAL A 518 14.28 -0.64 13.26
N GLY A 519 15.48 -1.17 13.03
CA GLY A 519 16.20 -1.98 14.01
C GLY A 519 16.99 -1.12 14.99
N LYS A 520 17.64 -0.06 14.49
CA LYS A 520 18.24 0.98 15.32
C LYS A 520 18.42 2.28 14.54
N SER A 521 18.44 3.40 15.23
CA SER A 521 18.71 4.72 14.66
C SER A 521 19.58 5.57 15.57
N LEU A 522 20.28 6.53 14.99
CA LEU A 522 21.13 7.46 15.71
C LEU A 522 20.27 8.60 16.28
N VAL A 523 20.31 8.79 17.58
CA VAL A 523 19.61 9.89 18.27
C VAL A 523 20.59 10.54 19.23
N ASN A 524 20.90 11.82 19.02
CA ASN A 524 21.93 12.56 19.76
C ASN A 524 23.28 11.80 19.78
N ASP A 525 23.73 11.34 18.62
CA ASP A 525 24.98 10.58 18.43
C ASP A 525 25.06 9.24 19.17
N VAL A 526 23.94 8.74 19.70
CA VAL A 526 23.84 7.42 20.34
C VAL A 526 22.89 6.52 19.57
N TRP A 527 23.31 5.28 19.30
CA TRP A 527 22.44 4.28 18.69
C TRP A 527 21.35 3.84 19.67
N GLN A 528 20.10 3.99 19.24
CA GLN A 528 18.94 3.53 19.97
C GLN A 528 18.20 2.47 19.15
N ALA A 529 17.83 1.37 19.79
CA ALA A 529 16.97 0.35 19.21
C ALA A 529 15.57 0.44 19.84
N PRO A 530 14.48 0.31 19.08
CA PRO A 530 13.17 0.16 19.68
C PRO A 530 13.15 -1.12 20.53
N ALA A 531 12.39 -1.09 21.62
CA ALA A 531 12.18 -2.27 22.43
C ALA A 531 11.41 -3.32 21.62
N THR A 532 11.82 -4.59 21.73
CA THR A 532 10.99 -5.70 21.28
C THR A 532 9.76 -5.78 22.18
N GLU A 533 8.60 -5.44 21.62
CA GLU A 533 7.37 -5.25 22.37
C GLU A 533 6.36 -6.35 22.04
N LEU A 534 5.95 -7.11 23.06
CA LEU A 534 4.84 -8.04 22.97
C LEU A 534 3.54 -7.25 23.16
N GLU A 535 2.74 -7.11 22.11
CA GLU A 535 1.48 -6.35 22.18
C GLU A 535 0.36 -7.21 22.78
N HIS A 536 0.30 -8.49 22.39
CA HIS A 536 -0.70 -9.44 22.87
C HIS A 536 -0.11 -10.84 23.05
N ASP A 537 -0.64 -11.57 24.02
CA ASP A 537 -0.46 -13.02 24.15
C ASP A 537 -1.84 -13.68 24.17
N LEU A 538 -2.21 -14.27 23.03
CA LEU A 538 -3.52 -14.88 22.85
C LEU A 538 -3.83 -15.94 23.91
N THR A 539 -2.83 -16.70 24.35
CA THR A 539 -3.05 -17.74 25.36
C THR A 539 -3.28 -17.15 26.75
N ALA A 540 -2.52 -16.11 27.11
CA ALA A 540 -2.74 -15.36 28.34
C ALA A 540 -4.08 -14.61 28.33
N GLU A 541 -4.58 -14.26 27.15
CA GLU A 541 -5.85 -13.57 26.92
C GLU A 541 -7.05 -14.51 26.71
N GLY A 542 -6.86 -15.82 26.89
CA GLY A 542 -7.95 -16.80 26.96
C GLY A 542 -8.14 -17.68 25.71
N THR A 543 -7.36 -17.50 24.65
CA THR A 543 -7.35 -18.45 23.52
C THR A 543 -6.79 -19.80 23.99
N PRO A 544 -7.54 -20.91 23.91
CA PRO A 544 -7.03 -22.21 24.37
C PRO A 544 -5.79 -22.65 23.55
N PRO A 545 -4.70 -23.11 24.18
CA PRO A 545 -3.53 -23.62 23.43
C PRO A 545 -3.88 -24.74 22.45
N ALA A 546 -4.83 -25.61 22.82
CA ALA A 546 -5.31 -26.67 21.94
C ALA A 546 -6.08 -26.14 20.70
N ALA A 547 -6.70 -24.96 20.79
CA ALA A 547 -7.29 -24.30 19.63
C ALA A 547 -6.20 -23.80 18.67
N LEU A 548 -5.14 -23.17 19.20
CA LEU A 548 -3.99 -22.74 18.41
C LEU A 548 -3.30 -23.92 17.74
N GLU A 549 -3.08 -25.04 18.43
CA GLU A 549 -2.53 -26.25 17.82
C GLU A 549 -3.45 -26.85 16.74
N ALA A 550 -4.77 -26.85 16.93
CA ALA A 550 -5.70 -27.29 15.89
C ALA A 550 -5.62 -26.40 14.63
N ILE A 551 -5.41 -25.10 14.80
CA ILE A 551 -5.17 -24.15 13.70
C ILE A 551 -3.83 -24.45 13.02
N ARG A 552 -2.78 -24.65 13.82
CA ARG A 552 -1.41 -24.98 13.38
C ARG A 552 -1.40 -26.27 12.54
N GLU A 553 -2.07 -27.32 13.02
CA GLU A 553 -2.29 -28.58 12.30
C GLU A 553 -3.09 -28.36 11.02
N GLY A 554 -4.17 -27.57 11.07
CA GLY A 554 -4.97 -27.23 9.90
C GLY A 554 -4.14 -26.55 8.80
N MET A 555 -3.27 -25.62 9.17
CA MET A 555 -2.33 -24.96 8.25
C MET A 555 -1.29 -25.94 7.69
N TRP A 556 -0.81 -26.89 8.48
CA TRP A 556 0.07 -27.96 7.98
C TRP A 556 -0.66 -28.85 6.98
N LYS A 557 -1.89 -29.28 7.30
CA LYS A 557 -2.73 -30.10 6.42
C LYS A 557 -3.03 -29.40 5.10
N THR A 558 -3.24 -28.08 5.10
CA THR A 558 -3.43 -27.29 3.88
C THR A 558 -2.29 -27.42 2.88
N VAL A 559 -1.06 -27.73 3.32
CA VAL A 559 0.12 -27.87 2.44
C VAL A 559 0.49 -29.35 2.23
N ASN A 560 0.50 -30.13 3.31
CA ASN A 560 1.18 -31.43 3.35
C ASN A 560 0.23 -32.63 3.24
N ASP A 561 -1.05 -32.46 3.52
CA ASP A 561 -2.03 -33.55 3.42
C ASP A 561 -2.57 -33.73 1.99
N TYR A 562 -3.14 -34.90 1.69
CA TYR A 562 -3.74 -35.22 0.40
C TYR A 562 -5.04 -34.43 0.16
N GLY A 563 -5.28 -34.02 -1.10
CA GLY A 563 -6.46 -33.25 -1.47
C GLY A 563 -6.52 -31.82 -0.91
N SER A 564 -5.39 -31.30 -0.42
CA SER A 564 -5.30 -30.00 0.23
C SER A 564 -5.23 -28.83 -0.74
N THR A 565 -5.70 -27.65 -0.29
CA THR A 565 -5.84 -26.47 -1.16
C THR A 565 -4.51 -25.75 -1.46
N GLY A 566 -3.49 -25.93 -0.62
CA GLY A 566 -2.18 -25.28 -0.72
C GLY A 566 -1.04 -26.22 -1.12
N LYS A 567 -1.33 -27.38 -1.69
CA LYS A 567 -0.35 -28.45 -2.00
C LYS A 567 0.87 -28.00 -2.82
N LEU A 568 0.75 -26.96 -3.64
CA LEU A 568 1.88 -26.45 -4.44
C LEU A 568 2.90 -25.66 -3.60
N ALA A 569 2.58 -25.33 -2.33
CA ALA A 569 3.55 -24.84 -1.38
C ALA A 569 4.41 -25.96 -0.76
N ARG A 570 4.13 -27.25 -1.03
CA ARG A 570 4.89 -28.35 -0.42
C ARG A 570 6.35 -28.34 -0.90
N SER A 571 7.28 -28.48 0.02
CA SER A 571 8.72 -28.52 -0.24
C SER A 571 9.36 -29.74 0.41
N ALA A 572 10.43 -30.23 -0.22
CA ALA A 572 11.29 -31.27 0.34
C ALA A 572 12.45 -30.68 1.18
N LEU A 573 12.72 -29.36 1.09
CA LEU A 573 13.79 -28.71 1.84
C LEU A 573 13.35 -28.18 3.20
N VAL A 574 12.14 -27.62 3.26
CA VAL A 574 11.60 -26.93 4.42
C VAL A 574 10.11 -27.23 4.55
N THR A 575 9.70 -27.82 5.68
CA THR A 575 8.29 -28.11 5.94
C THR A 575 7.54 -26.80 6.19
N MET A 576 6.56 -26.48 5.35
CA MET A 576 5.72 -25.29 5.50
C MET A 576 4.34 -25.64 6.04
N ALA A 577 3.74 -24.70 6.76
CA ALA A 577 2.32 -24.66 7.06
C ALA A 577 1.72 -23.34 6.56
N GLY A 578 0.51 -23.36 6.01
CA GLY A 578 -0.08 -22.15 5.47
C GLY A 578 -1.58 -22.22 5.19
N LYS A 579 -2.13 -21.11 4.72
CA LYS A 579 -3.54 -20.97 4.38
C LYS A 579 -3.69 -20.21 3.07
N THR A 580 -4.48 -20.77 2.16
CA THR A 580 -4.86 -20.14 0.88
C THR A 580 -6.02 -19.16 1.04
N GLY A 581 -6.05 -18.13 0.20
CA GLY A 581 -7.15 -17.20 0.06
C GLY A 581 -7.39 -16.81 -1.40
N THR A 582 -8.66 -16.62 -1.74
CA THR A 582 -9.10 -16.00 -2.99
C THR A 582 -10.24 -15.06 -2.63
N ALA A 583 -10.06 -13.78 -2.91
CA ALA A 583 -11.09 -12.76 -2.75
C ALA A 583 -11.55 -12.28 -4.12
N GLN A 584 -12.85 -12.22 -4.31
CA GLN A 584 -13.45 -11.72 -5.53
C GLN A 584 -13.26 -10.20 -5.56
N ALA A 585 -12.66 -9.69 -6.62
CA ALA A 585 -12.46 -8.27 -6.82
C ALA A 585 -12.72 -7.91 -8.28
N TRP A 586 -12.98 -6.63 -8.51
CA TRP A 586 -13.34 -6.08 -9.81
C TRP A 586 -12.56 -4.80 -10.05
N ARG A 587 -12.21 -4.57 -11.31
CA ARG A 587 -11.62 -3.30 -11.74
C ARG A 587 -12.42 -2.74 -12.91
N VAL A 588 -12.31 -1.43 -13.11
CA VAL A 588 -12.85 -0.76 -14.30
C VAL A 588 -12.10 -1.26 -15.54
N LYS A 589 -12.85 -1.60 -16.59
CA LYS A 589 -12.32 -1.94 -17.90
C LYS A 589 -11.72 -0.67 -18.54
N PRO A 590 -10.49 -0.70 -19.04
CA PRO A 590 -9.87 0.48 -19.64
C PRO A 590 -10.75 1.06 -20.76
N GLY A 591 -11.02 2.36 -20.71
CA GLY A 591 -11.81 3.06 -21.72
C GLY A 591 -13.31 2.75 -21.71
N SER A 592 -13.86 2.16 -20.64
CA SER A 592 -15.30 1.93 -20.52
C SER A 592 -15.77 1.97 -19.07
N ASP A 593 -17.07 2.11 -18.84
CA ASP A 593 -17.68 2.09 -17.50
C ASP A 593 -17.92 0.65 -16.97
N GLY A 594 -17.58 -0.37 -17.76
CA GLY A 594 -17.78 -1.77 -17.39
C GLY A 594 -16.74 -2.28 -16.38
N LEU A 595 -17.09 -3.33 -15.63
CA LEU A 595 -16.18 -4.02 -14.73
C LEU A 595 -15.61 -5.31 -15.35
N ILE A 596 -14.38 -5.65 -14.97
CA ILE A 596 -13.73 -6.92 -15.28
C ILE A 596 -13.18 -7.53 -13.99
N GLY A 597 -13.22 -8.86 -13.89
CA GLY A 597 -12.72 -9.60 -12.74
C GLY A 597 -11.23 -9.32 -12.52
N ASP A 598 -10.86 -9.19 -11.25
CA ASP A 598 -9.50 -8.86 -10.82
C ASP A 598 -9.18 -9.47 -9.46
N ASN A 599 -9.42 -10.78 -9.31
CA ASN A 599 -9.32 -11.47 -8.03
C ASN A 599 -7.99 -11.22 -7.31
N HIS A 600 -8.06 -11.04 -6.00
CA HIS A 600 -6.89 -11.02 -5.14
C HIS A 600 -6.66 -12.41 -4.55
N THR A 601 -5.48 -12.95 -4.79
CA THR A 601 -5.10 -14.30 -4.35
C THR A 601 -4.01 -14.22 -3.29
N TRP A 602 -4.17 -15.04 -2.27
CA TRP A 602 -3.39 -14.97 -1.03
C TRP A 602 -2.83 -16.32 -0.65
N PHE A 603 -1.65 -16.31 -0.07
CA PHE A 603 -1.13 -17.42 0.72
C PHE A 603 -0.35 -16.87 1.89
N ILE A 604 -0.74 -17.22 3.11
CA ILE A 604 -0.01 -16.85 4.33
C ILE A 604 0.43 -18.12 5.05
N GLY A 605 1.51 -18.06 5.81
CA GLY A 605 2.04 -19.24 6.47
C GLY A 605 3.31 -18.98 7.24
N PHE A 606 3.92 -20.06 7.69
CA PHE A 606 5.19 -20.04 8.39
C PHE A 606 6.02 -21.27 8.07
N ALA A 607 7.33 -21.14 8.29
CA ALA A 607 8.32 -22.16 8.05
C ALA A 607 9.55 -21.99 8.97
N PRO A 608 10.27 -23.07 9.31
CA PRO A 608 9.83 -24.48 9.24
C PRO A 608 8.63 -24.77 10.15
N PHE A 609 7.90 -25.86 9.92
CA PHE A 609 6.74 -26.19 10.75
C PHE A 609 7.14 -26.60 12.18
N GLU A 610 8.21 -27.35 12.33
CA GLU A 610 8.62 -27.95 13.61
C GLU A 610 9.26 -26.91 14.54
N LYS A 611 10.04 -25.98 13.97
CA LYS A 611 10.70 -24.88 14.68
C LYS A 611 10.53 -23.60 13.86
N PRO A 612 9.37 -22.92 13.96
CA PRO A 612 9.09 -21.76 13.14
C PRO A 612 10.06 -20.61 13.37
N ARG A 613 10.53 -20.03 12.27
CA ARG A 613 11.41 -18.86 12.26
C ARG A 613 10.85 -17.74 11.41
N TYR A 614 10.27 -18.09 10.27
CA TYR A 614 9.75 -17.14 9.30
C TYR A 614 8.24 -17.27 9.21
N ALA A 615 7.52 -16.15 9.27
CA ALA A 615 6.13 -16.05 8.85
C ALA A 615 6.05 -15.18 7.60
N PHE A 616 5.08 -15.44 6.73
CA PHE A 616 4.98 -14.74 5.46
C PHE A 616 3.55 -14.52 5.02
N ALA A 617 3.38 -13.53 4.14
CA ALA A 617 2.14 -13.31 3.40
C ALA A 617 2.45 -12.93 1.95
N ILE A 618 1.86 -13.66 1.01
CA ILE A 618 1.98 -13.44 -0.42
C ILE A 618 0.62 -13.02 -0.99
N LEU A 619 0.60 -11.90 -1.71
CA LEU A 619 -0.54 -11.35 -2.41
C LEU A 619 -0.25 -11.29 -3.91
N VAL A 620 -1.15 -11.82 -4.73
CA VAL A 620 -1.09 -11.74 -6.20
C VAL A 620 -2.43 -11.21 -6.73
N GLY A 621 -2.37 -10.13 -7.51
CA GLY A 621 -3.52 -9.55 -8.20
C GLY A 621 -3.83 -10.27 -9.51
N ASN A 622 -5.11 -10.33 -9.86
CA ASN A 622 -5.67 -11.05 -11.00
C ASN A 622 -5.29 -12.54 -11.08
N GLY A 623 -5.24 -13.23 -9.92
CA GLY A 623 -4.91 -14.65 -9.84
C GLY A 623 -6.15 -15.57 -9.90
N LYS A 624 -5.96 -16.80 -10.39
CA LYS A 624 -7.01 -17.85 -10.37
C LYS A 624 -7.34 -18.29 -8.95
N SER A 625 -6.33 -18.65 -8.15
CA SER A 625 -6.49 -19.07 -6.77
C SER A 625 -5.21 -18.95 -5.97
N GLY A 626 -5.30 -18.65 -4.66
CA GLY A 626 -4.11 -18.59 -3.80
C GLY A 626 -3.28 -19.87 -3.76
N GLY A 627 -3.90 -21.04 -4.01
CA GLY A 627 -3.20 -22.32 -4.08
C GLY A 627 -2.40 -22.54 -5.37
N SER A 628 -2.83 -21.97 -6.51
CA SER A 628 -2.13 -22.09 -7.79
C SER A 628 -1.18 -20.94 -8.08
N THR A 629 -1.37 -19.77 -7.46
CA THR A 629 -0.59 -18.55 -7.72
C THR A 629 0.33 -18.20 -6.55
N SER A 630 -0.22 -17.87 -5.38
CA SER A 630 0.54 -17.35 -4.23
C SER A 630 1.34 -18.43 -3.49
N ALA A 631 0.83 -19.66 -3.40
CA ALA A 631 1.48 -20.77 -2.71
C ALA A 631 2.84 -21.20 -3.33
N PRO A 632 2.97 -21.37 -4.66
CA PRO A 632 4.27 -21.63 -5.29
C PRO A 632 5.32 -20.53 -5.03
N ILE A 633 4.90 -19.26 -4.94
CA ILE A 633 5.79 -18.13 -4.66
C ILE A 633 6.33 -18.24 -3.23
N ALA A 634 5.47 -18.51 -2.25
CA ALA A 634 5.91 -18.72 -0.87
C ALA A 634 6.89 -19.88 -0.76
N LYS A 635 6.64 -20.99 -1.47
CA LYS A 635 7.60 -22.10 -1.56
C LYS A 635 8.94 -21.63 -2.10
N ARG A 636 8.98 -20.90 -3.22
CA ARG A 636 10.23 -20.40 -3.81
C ARG A 636 11.00 -19.51 -2.86
N ILE A 637 10.32 -18.61 -2.15
CA ILE A 637 10.95 -17.74 -1.15
C ILE A 637 11.54 -18.58 -0.03
N MET A 638 10.75 -19.46 0.61
CA MET A 638 11.22 -20.25 1.76
C MET A 638 12.32 -21.25 1.40
N GLU A 639 12.25 -21.89 0.23
CA GLU A 639 13.35 -22.75 -0.26
C GLU A 639 14.62 -21.95 -0.52
N SER A 640 14.51 -20.74 -1.09
CA SER A 640 15.68 -19.89 -1.35
C SER A 640 16.31 -19.39 -0.05
N VAL A 641 15.49 -18.98 0.93
CA VAL A 641 15.95 -18.58 2.27
C VAL A 641 16.63 -19.76 2.98
N GLU A 642 16.06 -20.96 2.88
CA GLU A 642 16.66 -22.16 3.47
C GLU A 642 18.01 -22.51 2.82
N LEU A 643 18.11 -22.46 1.49
CA LEU A 643 19.38 -22.68 0.79
C LEU A 643 20.42 -21.60 1.12
N MET A 644 20.00 -20.34 1.22
CA MET A 644 20.87 -19.24 1.64
C MET A 644 21.40 -19.47 3.06
N ASN A 645 20.53 -19.83 4.00
CA ASN A 645 20.91 -20.15 5.39
C ASN A 645 21.89 -21.33 5.46
N ARG A 646 21.81 -22.28 4.53
CA ARG A 646 22.74 -23.41 4.39
C ARG A 646 24.03 -23.06 3.64
N GLY A 647 24.20 -21.82 3.18
CA GLY A 647 25.34 -21.38 2.36
C GLY A 647 25.34 -21.97 0.94
N LYS A 648 24.21 -22.50 0.47
CA LYS A 648 24.03 -23.13 -0.85
C LYS A 648 23.46 -22.20 -1.91
N LEU A 649 23.00 -21.01 -1.51
CA LEU A 649 22.55 -19.95 -2.41
C LEU A 649 23.26 -18.64 -2.07
N ASN A 650 23.99 -18.08 -3.04
CA ASN A 650 24.49 -16.72 -2.95
C ASN A 650 23.48 -15.77 -3.60
N VAL A 651 23.08 -14.72 -2.88
CA VAL A 651 22.07 -13.78 -3.36
C VAL A 651 22.75 -12.58 -4.01
N ASP A 652 22.47 -12.35 -5.29
CA ASP A 652 23.00 -11.20 -6.02
C ASP A 652 22.32 -9.89 -5.58
N LEU A 653 23.09 -9.02 -4.93
CA LEU A 653 22.68 -7.69 -4.49
C LEU A 653 23.09 -6.59 -5.48
N SER A 654 23.32 -6.92 -6.76
CA SER A 654 23.48 -5.93 -7.81
C SER A 654 22.23 -5.03 -7.94
N PRO A 655 22.34 -3.82 -8.52
CA PRO A 655 21.22 -2.91 -8.69
C PRO A 655 20.05 -3.59 -9.43
N LEU A 656 18.87 -3.62 -8.80
CA LEU A 656 17.69 -4.25 -9.38
C LEU A 656 17.02 -3.32 -10.39
N ALA A 657 16.72 -3.84 -11.59
CA ALA A 657 15.92 -3.12 -12.57
C ALA A 657 14.46 -2.95 -12.11
N VAL A 658 13.72 -2.00 -12.67
CA VAL A 658 12.30 -1.78 -12.32
C VAL A 658 11.40 -2.92 -12.83
N ALA A 659 10.56 -3.47 -11.95
CA ALA A 659 9.51 -4.41 -12.31
C ALA A 659 8.32 -3.67 -12.94
N LYS A 660 8.03 -4.00 -14.21
CA LYS A 660 6.90 -3.39 -14.94
C LYS A 660 5.58 -4.02 -14.55
N GLY A 661 4.60 -3.15 -14.26
CA GLY A 661 3.26 -3.60 -13.90
C GLY A 661 2.47 -4.14 -15.08
N ASN A 662 1.58 -5.10 -14.81
CA ASN A 662 0.63 -5.57 -15.80
C ASN A 662 -0.68 -6.10 -15.14
N PHE A 663 -1.70 -6.31 -15.98
CA PHE A 663 -3.00 -6.86 -15.57
C PHE A 663 -3.24 -8.28 -16.11
N LYS A 664 -2.19 -9.01 -16.50
CA LYS A 664 -2.33 -10.37 -17.04
C LYS A 664 -2.96 -11.27 -15.98
N PHE A 665 -3.87 -12.14 -16.42
CA PHE A 665 -4.44 -13.15 -15.54
C PHE A 665 -3.38 -14.20 -15.22
N VAL A 666 -3.24 -14.55 -13.95
CA VAL A 666 -2.28 -15.55 -13.48
C VAL A 666 -3.04 -16.83 -13.17
N GLU A 667 -2.98 -17.79 -14.09
CA GLU A 667 -3.64 -19.09 -13.91
C GLU A 667 -2.93 -19.94 -12.84
N SER A 668 -1.62 -20.09 -12.99
CA SER A 668 -0.72 -20.76 -12.06
C SER A 668 0.66 -20.10 -12.13
N VAL A 669 1.47 -20.32 -11.08
CA VAL A 669 2.88 -19.93 -11.06
C VAL A 669 3.74 -21.19 -11.11
N GLU A 670 4.66 -21.20 -12.08
CA GLU A 670 5.66 -22.24 -12.25
C GLU A 670 7.01 -21.57 -12.55
N TYR A 671 8.03 -21.93 -11.77
CA TYR A 671 9.38 -21.43 -11.99
C TYR A 671 10.12 -22.35 -12.96
N LYS A 672 10.62 -21.79 -14.06
CA LYS A 672 11.35 -22.55 -15.08
C LYS A 672 12.72 -23.01 -14.62
N GLU A 673 13.40 -22.16 -13.84
CA GLU A 673 14.74 -22.44 -13.37
C GLU A 673 14.68 -23.10 -11.98
N PRO A 674 15.18 -24.34 -11.86
CA PRO A 674 15.25 -24.99 -10.57
C PRO A 674 16.19 -24.22 -9.65
N LEU A 675 15.93 -24.26 -8.34
CA LEU A 675 16.93 -23.85 -7.37
C LEU A 675 18.14 -24.80 -7.43
N PRO A 676 19.33 -24.38 -6.99
CA PRO A 676 20.46 -25.28 -6.80
C PRO A 676 20.12 -26.26 -5.66
N MET A 677 19.47 -27.35 -6.02
CA MET A 677 19.11 -28.46 -5.13
C MET A 677 20.17 -29.54 -5.33
N GLU A 678 20.92 -29.88 -4.28
CA GLU A 678 21.80 -31.07 -4.27
C GLU A 678 21.00 -32.35 -4.08
#